data_AF-A0A261TW78-F1
#
_entry.id   AF-A0A261TW78-F1
#
_cell.length_a   1.000
_cell.length_b   1.000
_cell.length_c   1.000
_cell.angle_alpha   90.00
_cell.angle_beta   90.00
_cell.angle_gamma   90.00
#
_symmetry.space_group_name_H-M   'P 1'
#
loop_
_entity.id
_entity.type
_entity.pdbx_description
1 polymer ?
#
loop_
_entity_poly.entity_id
_entity_poly.type
_entity_poly.pdbx_seq_one_letter_code
_entity_poly.pdbx_strand_id
1 'polypeptide(L)'
;MKLSRFVGPNTREVLRMVRDALGEDALIVSNRRVDGGIEIIATVESDVEDAVHDASTGTPGSARPSPAPAAAQPAAAPAAPAQPAMPAYRDTAPAQPAMPAYRDTAPAQPAVPAYRDTAPTPQPAPARPAVPAYGHAAAYAAASPMPVPAPTPAARFGAGPAAAHLPMSARTSVSAMAATYGATFEATSARAAEVGAPDEALADVAPAAPSPEPVPAPRNDTPRAVTPEVEDIEDLGAVDAPLPVAPAASMARRPDTPMPGTAGLPGLPMHSALGAEPSVQAAIDALRGALESRMDGMLWGNRAQTREPVNAGLFRTLLEAGFSMPLVRALLERLPEHLDARQAMAWARNELVTHLPVLRAEEDFFSGGGVYALVGPTGVGKTTTLAKLAARCVAREGRDQVAMLTTDNFRIGALEQLQIYGRLMGVPADSVRDAAELRSTLARLGNRKIILIDTTGISQRDRNVAEQAALLTNAGQPVRRLLVLNAASQGDTLDEVAHAYRNGVGEDVVGCIITKLDEASRLAPALDTAIRHRLPIHYVSQGQRVPEHLDLADRSTLVDAALATLNKTRALYAPSEADLAALWNTSSTQSERDPLARRRLLAAAMHRPVSAGEADGELEQALGWLAADPACAHARAAWRVRSGAAGDDAATSDDADAKQRALSEAMLAMVRREFPAACQRYVLALHGKATLKGNGLPGGVAHATFLMSDRGAALAAPVQQLMLPHGALATHVPGSAVGPVNAADALLSRAEYLAQALGNLPHVHLFDMGTTALSLALSAEGHLWLARSPGALRILHEDCPTTLHAISRQLGYLPAGPVPGQPENALWACGTEIGLSQRGKEGGRLRMICARIVDMRSGKVIAQYYGLTNLSTGQADAATIARWLVQQEQAKAAFRYLPHAWSALPAVHTADGLAAQALLAGQVAAACWQLAHTESAQMVRGPLAGLVSPDERKLPGKLLPVALLKMFAMLEMVD
;
A
#
# COMPACT_ATOMS: atom_id res chain seq x y z
N MET A 1 31.56 32.02 2.00
CA MET A 1 30.98 30.86 2.72
C MET A 1 31.71 29.55 2.38
N LYS A 2 32.65 29.15 3.23
CA LYS A 2 33.54 28.00 3.08
C LYS A 2 33.13 26.86 4.03
N LEU A 3 32.08 26.14 3.63
CA LEU A 3 31.46 25.06 4.41
C LEU A 3 32.45 23.93 4.74
N SER A 4 32.64 23.66 6.04
CA SER A 4 33.52 22.60 6.55
C SER A 4 32.70 21.44 7.12
N ARG A 5 33.13 20.20 6.87
CA ARG A 5 32.38 18.97 7.18
C ARG A 5 33.16 18.07 8.13
N PHE A 6 32.52 17.70 9.23
CA PHE A 6 33.09 16.92 10.34
C PHE A 6 32.28 15.64 10.54
N VAL A 7 32.94 14.51 10.78
CA VAL A 7 32.31 13.19 10.99
C VAL A 7 32.96 12.50 12.18
N GLY A 8 32.17 11.85 13.03
CA GLY A 8 32.65 11.13 14.21
C GLY A 8 31.55 10.25 14.85
N PRO A 9 31.92 9.37 15.80
CA PRO A 9 31.01 8.31 16.29
C PRO A 9 29.84 8.85 17.14
N ASN A 10 29.98 10.03 17.74
CA ASN A 10 28.92 10.68 18.52
C ASN A 10 28.97 12.21 18.41
N THR A 11 27.85 12.88 18.72
CA THR A 11 27.70 14.34 18.57
C THR A 11 28.71 15.12 19.41
N ARG A 12 29.13 14.60 20.56
CA ARG A 12 30.02 15.32 21.49
C ARG A 12 31.44 15.43 20.95
N GLU A 13 31.93 14.38 20.31
CA GLU A 13 33.21 14.41 19.58
C GLU A 13 33.15 15.32 18.36
N VAL A 14 32.10 15.22 17.54
CA VAL A 14 31.97 16.07 16.34
C VAL A 14 31.84 17.55 16.70
N LEU A 15 31.09 17.89 17.74
CA LEU A 15 31.02 19.27 18.26
C LEU A 15 32.32 19.74 18.92
N ARG A 16 33.20 18.83 19.38
CA ARG A 16 34.56 19.20 19.77
C ARG A 16 35.40 19.49 18.53
N MET A 17 35.39 18.62 17.52
CA MET A 17 36.12 18.83 16.26
C MET A 17 35.70 20.11 15.52
N VAL A 18 34.42 20.50 15.60
CA VAL A 18 33.93 21.79 15.09
C VAL A 18 34.58 22.95 15.85
N ARG A 19 34.58 22.95 17.18
CA ARG A 19 35.23 24.01 17.99
C ARG A 19 36.75 24.06 17.82
N ASP A 20 37.40 22.90 17.83
CA ASP A 20 38.86 22.75 17.66
C ASP A 20 39.34 23.31 16.30
N ALA A 21 38.45 23.40 15.30
CA ALA A 21 38.78 23.82 13.93
C ALA A 21 38.18 25.17 13.48
N LEU A 22 37.08 25.62 14.09
CA LEU A 22 36.34 26.84 13.70
C LEU A 22 36.09 27.85 14.84
N GLY A 23 36.52 27.53 16.08
CA GLY A 23 36.25 28.37 17.26
C GLY A 23 34.90 28.11 17.91
N GLU A 24 34.57 28.87 18.97
CA GLU A 24 33.30 28.69 19.69
C GLU A 24 32.10 29.27 18.92
N ASP A 25 32.33 30.27 18.08
CA ASP A 25 31.33 30.99 17.27
C ASP A 25 30.97 30.27 15.94
N ALA A 26 31.16 28.95 15.90
CA ALA A 26 30.98 28.15 14.69
C ALA A 26 29.50 27.86 14.38
N LEU A 27 28.96 28.48 13.34
CA LEU A 27 27.57 28.31 12.90
C LEU A 27 27.36 26.94 12.25
N ILE A 28 26.50 26.11 12.87
CA ILE A 28 26.12 24.79 12.34
C ILE A 28 25.03 24.95 11.27
N VAL A 29 25.35 24.53 10.05
CA VAL A 29 24.48 24.59 8.86
C VAL A 29 23.71 23.28 8.66
N SER A 30 24.27 22.14 9.07
CA SER A 30 23.60 20.83 9.00
C SER A 30 24.12 19.84 10.03
N ASN A 31 23.25 18.92 10.47
CA ASN A 31 23.57 17.81 11.37
C ASN A 31 22.75 16.59 10.95
N ARG A 32 23.39 15.47 10.62
CA ARG A 32 22.73 14.23 10.20
C ARG A 32 23.45 12.98 10.72
N ARG A 33 22.69 11.91 10.97
CA ARG A 33 23.25 10.58 11.21
C ARG A 33 23.68 9.94 9.89
N VAL A 34 24.78 9.21 9.91
CA VAL A 34 25.37 8.48 8.78
C VAL A 34 25.83 7.10 9.25
N ASP A 35 26.01 6.14 8.34
CA ASP A 35 26.52 4.82 8.72
C ASP A 35 27.91 4.94 9.35
N GLY A 36 28.02 4.56 10.62
CA GLY A 36 29.23 4.71 11.44
C GLY A 36 29.30 5.96 12.32
N GLY A 37 28.31 6.88 12.31
CA GLY A 37 28.31 8.02 13.24
C GLY A 37 27.37 9.18 12.91
N ILE A 38 27.87 10.39 13.17
CA ILE A 38 27.18 11.67 12.96
C ILE A 38 28.07 12.57 12.11
N GLU A 39 27.45 13.27 11.16
CA GLU A 39 28.07 14.28 10.32
C GLU A 39 27.49 15.66 10.64
N ILE A 40 28.36 16.65 10.87
CA ILE A 40 28.00 18.06 11.06
C ILE A 40 28.71 18.89 9.99
N ILE A 41 27.99 19.85 9.41
CA ILE A 41 28.52 20.86 8.49
C ILE A 41 28.41 22.22 9.16
N ALA A 42 29.50 22.97 9.21
CA ALA A 42 29.60 24.26 9.88
C ALA A 42 30.42 25.30 9.09
N THR A 43 30.28 26.57 9.47
CA THR A 43 31.01 27.73 8.91
C THR A 43 31.35 28.72 10.03
N VAL A 44 32.21 29.69 9.76
CA VAL A 44 32.37 30.91 10.59
C VAL A 44 31.48 32.04 10.06
N GLU A 45 31.11 32.97 10.94
CA GLU A 45 30.11 34.02 10.70
C GLU A 45 30.56 35.07 9.67
N SER A 46 31.83 35.50 9.70
CA SER A 46 32.41 36.43 8.73
C SER A 46 32.31 35.96 7.27
N ASP A 47 32.35 34.64 7.06
CA ASP A 47 32.24 33.99 5.75
C ASP A 47 30.83 34.11 5.13
N VAL A 48 29.87 34.66 5.89
CA VAL A 48 28.49 34.98 5.48
C VAL A 48 28.33 36.47 5.17
N GLU A 49 28.98 37.36 5.93
CA GLU A 49 28.91 38.82 5.73
C GLU A 49 29.49 39.24 4.37
N ASP A 50 30.65 38.70 3.99
CA ASP A 50 31.26 38.91 2.67
C ASP A 50 30.30 38.52 1.53
N ALA A 51 29.56 37.43 1.70
CA ALA A 51 28.61 36.92 0.70
C ALA A 51 27.32 37.77 0.58
N VAL A 52 26.98 38.55 1.62
CA VAL A 52 25.87 39.50 1.60
C VAL A 52 26.29 40.82 0.94
N HIS A 53 27.54 41.26 1.12
CA HIS A 53 28.05 42.45 0.45
C HIS A 53 28.16 42.30 -1.07
N ASP A 54 28.71 41.18 -1.56
CA ASP A 54 28.91 40.94 -3.00
C ASP A 54 27.57 40.85 -3.78
N ALA A 55 26.49 40.46 -3.09
CA ALA A 55 25.14 40.40 -3.67
C ALA A 55 24.46 41.78 -3.85
N SER A 56 25.01 42.86 -3.29
CA SER A 56 24.32 44.15 -3.15
C SER A 56 24.49 45.14 -4.32
N THR A 57 25.35 44.85 -5.30
CA THR A 57 25.80 45.82 -6.32
C THR A 57 25.35 45.54 -7.76
N GLY A 58 24.54 44.50 -7.99
CA GLY A 58 24.06 44.10 -9.33
C GLY A 58 22.64 44.58 -9.68
N THR A 59 22.50 45.51 -10.63
CA THR A 59 21.18 45.95 -11.16
C THR A 59 20.62 44.96 -12.20
N PRO A 60 19.33 44.55 -12.14
CA PRO A 60 18.80 43.47 -12.99
C PRO A 60 18.41 43.90 -14.41
N GLY A 61 18.80 43.08 -15.40
CA GLY A 61 18.34 43.15 -16.80
C GLY A 61 17.52 41.91 -17.19
N SER A 62 16.57 42.06 -18.13
CA SER A 62 15.55 41.03 -18.41
C SER A 62 15.90 40.03 -19.52
N ALA A 63 15.49 38.77 -19.34
CA ALA A 63 15.36 37.76 -20.41
C ALA A 63 14.30 36.71 -20.06
N ARG A 64 13.74 36.05 -21.09
CA ARG A 64 12.67 35.03 -20.96
C ARG A 64 13.21 33.61 -20.68
N PRO A 65 12.42 32.72 -20.05
CA PRO A 65 12.75 31.30 -19.95
C PRO A 65 12.52 30.53 -21.27
N SER A 66 13.32 29.49 -21.50
CA SER A 66 13.14 28.45 -22.52
C SER A 66 13.83 27.14 -22.07
N PRO A 67 13.49 25.97 -22.65
CA PRO A 67 13.55 24.68 -21.93
C PRO A 67 14.89 23.93 -21.98
N ALA A 68 15.01 22.93 -21.09
CA ALA A 68 16.19 22.07 -20.94
C ALA A 68 16.36 21.04 -22.09
N PRO A 69 17.60 20.71 -22.49
CA PRO A 69 17.89 19.72 -23.53
C PRO A 69 18.05 18.28 -22.99
N ALA A 70 17.92 17.30 -23.89
CA ALA A 70 18.19 15.88 -23.64
C ALA A 70 19.65 15.48 -23.98
N ALA A 71 20.05 14.27 -23.60
CA ALA A 71 21.44 13.79 -23.71
C ALA A 71 21.86 13.35 -25.13
N ALA A 72 23.18 13.40 -25.39
CA ALA A 72 23.84 12.80 -26.54
C ALA A 72 25.18 12.15 -26.12
N GLN A 73 25.68 11.20 -26.92
CA GLN A 73 26.93 10.45 -26.70
C GLN A 73 27.96 10.70 -27.84
N PRO A 74 29.23 10.25 -27.73
CA PRO A 74 30.38 11.08 -28.13
C PRO A 74 30.93 10.89 -29.55
N ALA A 75 31.73 11.88 -29.97
CA ALA A 75 32.74 11.80 -31.03
C ALA A 75 34.06 12.42 -30.52
N ALA A 76 35.21 12.17 -31.18
CA ALA A 76 36.54 12.38 -30.60
C ALA A 76 37.54 13.20 -31.45
N ALA A 77 38.44 13.92 -30.75
CA ALA A 77 39.73 14.49 -31.17
C ALA A 77 39.73 15.53 -32.32
N PRO A 78 40.58 16.59 -32.25
CA PRO A 78 42.03 16.46 -32.45
C PRO A 78 42.87 17.05 -31.29
N ALA A 79 44.21 17.22 -31.47
CA ALA A 79 45.17 17.38 -30.37
C ALA A 79 46.31 18.39 -30.61
N ALA A 80 46.91 18.84 -29.47
CA ALA A 80 48.23 19.49 -29.32
C ALA A 80 48.35 20.95 -29.85
N PRO A 81 49.18 21.84 -29.23
CA PRO A 81 50.63 21.61 -29.05
C PRO A 81 51.26 21.96 -27.67
N ALA A 82 52.46 21.37 -27.44
CA ALA A 82 53.63 21.84 -26.69
C ALA A 82 53.56 22.26 -25.19
N GLN A 83 54.55 21.80 -24.42
CA GLN A 83 54.91 22.23 -23.05
C GLN A 83 56.36 22.78 -23.03
N PRO A 84 56.69 23.74 -22.13
CA PRO A 84 58.03 23.93 -21.56
C PRO A 84 58.18 23.14 -20.23
N ALA A 85 59.41 22.92 -19.74
CA ALA A 85 59.68 21.88 -18.72
C ALA A 85 60.80 22.19 -17.69
N MET A 86 60.58 21.72 -16.44
CA MET A 86 61.57 21.38 -15.37
C MET A 86 62.43 22.54 -14.79
N PRO A 87 63.06 22.47 -13.58
CA PRO A 87 63.59 21.33 -12.78
C PRO A 87 62.75 20.95 -11.53
N ALA A 88 62.82 19.76 -10.90
CA ALA A 88 63.86 18.74 -10.63
C ALA A 88 64.65 18.93 -9.30
N TYR A 89 64.51 17.96 -8.38
CA TYR A 89 65.40 17.74 -7.22
C TYR A 89 65.49 16.24 -6.87
N ARG A 90 66.42 15.84 -6.00
CA ARG A 90 66.97 14.46 -5.90
C ARG A 90 66.68 13.68 -4.61
N ASP A 91 66.61 12.35 -4.80
CA ASP A 91 67.14 11.24 -3.99
C ASP A 91 67.05 11.24 -2.45
N THR A 92 66.40 10.22 -1.86
CA THR A 92 67.09 9.02 -1.28
C THR A 92 66.06 7.99 -0.72
N ALA A 93 66.49 6.74 -0.49
CA ALA A 93 65.65 5.62 -0.04
C ALA A 93 66.28 4.85 1.15
N PRO A 94 65.47 4.12 1.94
CA PRO A 94 65.58 2.64 2.03
C PRO A 94 64.20 1.95 2.26
N ALA A 95 64.00 0.62 2.30
CA ALA A 95 64.65 -0.55 1.69
C ALA A 95 63.67 -1.78 1.81
N GLN A 96 63.91 -2.90 1.13
CA GLN A 96 63.03 -4.09 1.08
C GLN A 96 63.70 -5.39 1.59
N PRO A 97 62.88 -6.43 1.89
CA PRO A 97 63.14 -7.82 1.47
C PRO A 97 61.99 -8.35 0.57
N ALA A 98 62.18 -8.86 -0.65
CA ALA A 98 62.99 -9.99 -1.15
C ALA A 98 62.27 -11.37 -0.99
N MET A 99 61.56 -11.88 -2.02
CA MET A 99 62.03 -12.72 -3.17
C MET A 99 61.83 -14.25 -2.93
N PRO A 100 61.75 -15.17 -3.93
CA PRO A 100 62.35 -15.16 -5.28
C PRO A 100 61.40 -15.37 -6.47
N ALA A 101 61.97 -15.48 -7.68
CA ALA A 101 61.29 -15.54 -8.98
C ALA A 101 61.71 -16.74 -9.86
N TYR A 102 61.07 -16.92 -11.01
CA TYR A 102 61.58 -17.76 -12.13
C TYR A 102 61.38 -17.07 -13.50
N ARG A 103 62.04 -17.60 -14.54
CA ARG A 103 62.45 -16.86 -15.76
C ARG A 103 61.47 -16.84 -16.94
N ASP A 104 61.68 -15.85 -17.82
CA ASP A 104 61.13 -15.73 -19.18
C ASP A 104 61.42 -16.91 -20.11
N THR A 105 60.52 -17.11 -21.07
CA THR A 105 60.86 -17.10 -22.52
C THR A 105 59.61 -16.71 -23.34
N ALA A 106 59.78 -15.92 -24.40
CA ALA A 106 58.69 -15.56 -25.33
C ALA A 106 59.19 -15.45 -26.79
N PRO A 107 58.48 -16.00 -27.79
CA PRO A 107 58.84 -15.87 -29.21
C PRO A 107 58.10 -14.70 -29.92
N ALA A 108 58.71 -14.21 -31.00
CA ALA A 108 58.40 -12.93 -31.65
C ALA A 108 57.11 -12.88 -32.51
N GLN A 109 56.64 -11.64 -32.76
CA GLN A 109 55.71 -11.28 -33.85
C GLN A 109 56.47 -10.72 -35.07
N PRO A 110 56.02 -10.99 -36.31
CA PRO A 110 56.43 -10.24 -37.51
C PRO A 110 55.30 -9.38 -38.13
N ALA A 111 55.74 -8.29 -38.77
CA ALA A 111 55.02 -7.13 -39.33
C ALA A 111 53.79 -7.35 -40.24
N VAL A 112 53.03 -6.25 -40.42
CA VAL A 112 51.93 -6.09 -41.40
C VAL A 112 52.34 -5.07 -42.48
N PRO A 113 52.13 -5.36 -43.79
CA PRO A 113 52.10 -4.37 -44.86
C PRO A 113 50.65 -4.01 -45.28
N ALA A 114 50.42 -2.78 -45.69
CA ALA A 114 49.11 -2.28 -46.15
C ALA A 114 48.90 -2.47 -47.67
N TYR A 115 47.66 -2.30 -48.15
CA TYR A 115 47.34 -2.24 -49.58
C TYR A 115 46.33 -1.11 -49.90
N ARG A 116 46.28 -0.69 -51.17
CA ARG A 116 45.48 0.44 -51.69
C ARG A 116 44.54 0.00 -52.83
N ASP A 117 43.56 0.83 -53.14
CA ASP A 117 42.62 0.67 -54.26
C ASP A 117 43.30 0.55 -55.64
N THR A 118 42.67 -0.21 -56.54
CA THR A 118 42.18 0.26 -57.85
C THR A 118 41.35 -0.83 -58.56
N ALA A 119 40.50 -0.47 -59.52
CA ALA A 119 39.50 -1.34 -60.13
C ALA A 119 39.59 -1.41 -61.68
N PRO A 120 39.04 -2.46 -62.33
CA PRO A 120 38.80 -2.49 -63.77
C PRO A 120 37.35 -2.89 -64.20
N THR A 121 37.04 -2.68 -65.48
CA THR A 121 35.78 -2.94 -66.21
C THR A 121 36.10 -3.27 -67.70
N PRO A 122 35.16 -3.65 -68.61
CA PRO A 122 33.96 -4.50 -68.48
C PRO A 122 33.70 -5.52 -69.66
N GLN A 123 32.84 -6.55 -69.42
CA GLN A 123 32.01 -7.31 -70.42
C GLN A 123 32.72 -8.15 -71.55
N PRO A 124 32.02 -8.99 -72.38
CA PRO A 124 30.56 -9.19 -72.61
C PRO A 124 30.02 -10.64 -72.38
N ALA A 125 28.76 -10.92 -72.80
CA ALA A 125 28.03 -12.19 -72.61
C ALA A 125 27.25 -12.66 -73.87
N PRO A 126 26.84 -13.94 -73.94
CA PRO A 126 25.41 -14.33 -73.86
C PRO A 126 25.21 -15.56 -72.91
N ALA A 127 24.16 -16.40 -72.85
CA ALA A 127 22.93 -16.64 -73.64
C ALA A 127 21.80 -17.29 -72.77
N ARG A 128 20.75 -17.87 -73.38
CA ARG A 128 19.74 -18.77 -72.76
C ARG A 128 19.28 -19.86 -73.74
N PRO A 129 18.92 -21.06 -73.25
CA PRO A 129 17.52 -21.54 -73.21
C PRO A 129 17.07 -21.82 -71.75
N ALA A 130 15.89 -22.35 -71.38
CA ALA A 130 14.53 -22.50 -71.97
C ALA A 130 13.53 -22.77 -70.80
N VAL A 131 12.24 -23.01 -71.08
CA VAL A 131 11.19 -23.40 -70.09
C VAL A 131 10.18 -24.36 -70.75
N PRO A 132 9.53 -25.27 -70.00
CA PRO A 132 8.16 -25.72 -70.29
C PRO A 132 7.20 -25.32 -69.16
N ALA A 133 5.97 -24.96 -69.51
CA ALA A 133 4.95 -24.53 -68.56
C ALA A 133 3.66 -25.34 -68.71
N TYR A 134 2.98 -25.56 -67.59
CA TYR A 134 1.54 -25.78 -67.53
C TYR A 134 0.98 -24.96 -66.37
N GLY A 135 -0.23 -24.45 -66.53
CA GLY A 135 -0.92 -23.73 -65.48
C GLY A 135 -2.43 -23.92 -65.59
N HIS A 136 -3.11 -23.76 -64.47
CA HIS A 136 -4.53 -23.44 -64.43
C HIS A 136 -4.80 -22.54 -63.24
N ALA A 137 -5.50 -21.43 -63.47
CA ALA A 137 -6.15 -20.68 -62.40
C ALA A 137 -7.57 -21.23 -62.22
N ALA A 138 -7.99 -21.44 -60.98
CA ALA A 138 -9.36 -21.72 -60.61
C ALA A 138 -9.63 -21.04 -59.26
N ALA A 139 -10.78 -20.37 -59.14
CA ALA A 139 -11.17 -19.69 -57.91
C ALA A 139 -11.85 -20.68 -56.95
N TYR A 140 -11.55 -20.56 -55.65
CA TYR A 140 -12.35 -21.22 -54.61
C TYR A 140 -13.55 -20.36 -54.26
N ALA A 141 -14.69 -20.67 -54.90
CA ALA A 141 -15.99 -20.18 -54.50
C ALA A 141 -16.46 -20.85 -53.20
N ALA A 142 -17.38 -20.21 -52.48
CA ALA A 142 -18.00 -20.80 -51.30
C ALA A 142 -18.89 -22.00 -51.66
N ALA A 143 -18.87 -23.04 -50.83
CA ALA A 143 -19.78 -24.17 -50.88
C ALA A 143 -20.32 -24.46 -49.47
N SER A 144 -21.63 -24.64 -49.34
CA SER A 144 -22.33 -24.82 -48.07
C SER A 144 -22.00 -26.16 -47.40
N PRO A 145 -22.08 -26.26 -46.06
CA PRO A 145 -21.87 -27.52 -45.35
C PRO A 145 -23.02 -28.51 -45.63
N MET A 146 -22.66 -29.77 -45.90
CA MET A 146 -23.58 -30.91 -45.89
C MET A 146 -23.64 -31.52 -44.47
N PRO A 147 -24.79 -32.07 -44.05
CA PRO A 147 -25.01 -32.49 -42.66
C PRO A 147 -24.30 -33.81 -42.30
N VAL A 148 -23.77 -33.86 -41.08
CA VAL A 148 -23.31 -35.10 -40.42
C VAL A 148 -24.44 -35.62 -39.53
N PRO A 149 -24.80 -36.91 -39.56
CA PRO A 149 -25.96 -37.43 -38.84
C PRO A 149 -25.77 -37.44 -37.32
N ALA A 150 -26.83 -37.13 -36.58
CA ALA A 150 -26.84 -37.13 -35.12
C ALA A 150 -27.02 -38.56 -34.55
N PRO A 151 -26.28 -38.93 -33.48
CA PRO A 151 -26.56 -40.14 -32.72
C PRO A 151 -27.79 -39.95 -31.80
N THR A 152 -28.69 -40.93 -31.82
CA THR A 152 -29.98 -40.94 -31.10
C THR A 152 -29.82 -40.97 -29.56
N PRO A 153 -30.65 -40.26 -28.78
CA PRO A 153 -30.58 -40.30 -27.32
C PRO A 153 -31.07 -41.65 -26.74
N ALA A 154 -30.29 -42.22 -25.82
CA ALA A 154 -30.64 -43.45 -25.11
C ALA A 154 -31.44 -43.17 -23.82
N ALA A 155 -32.67 -43.69 -23.79
CA ALA A 155 -33.54 -44.00 -22.63
C ALA A 155 -33.37 -43.20 -21.31
N ARG A 156 -34.41 -42.42 -20.98
CA ARG A 156 -34.77 -42.15 -19.57
C ARG A 156 -35.28 -43.45 -18.93
N PHE A 157 -34.96 -43.67 -17.65
CA PHE A 157 -35.75 -44.53 -16.76
C PHE A 157 -36.16 -43.76 -15.49
N GLY A 158 -37.32 -44.12 -14.93
CA GLY A 158 -38.05 -43.32 -13.95
C GLY A 158 -37.82 -43.71 -12.48
N ALA A 159 -38.60 -43.07 -11.59
CA ALA A 159 -38.46 -43.15 -10.15
C ALA A 159 -39.27 -44.28 -9.47
N GLY A 160 -38.81 -44.68 -8.27
CA GLY A 160 -39.58 -45.44 -7.28
C GLY A 160 -39.63 -46.97 -7.49
N PRO A 161 -40.08 -47.76 -6.49
CA PRO A 161 -40.78 -47.35 -5.26
C PRO A 161 -39.93 -47.45 -3.97
N ALA A 162 -40.57 -47.55 -2.80
CA ALA A 162 -39.95 -47.33 -1.48
C ALA A 162 -40.17 -48.48 -0.46
N ALA A 163 -39.33 -48.49 0.59
CA ALA A 163 -39.44 -49.22 1.86
C ALA A 163 -39.34 -50.78 1.80
N ALA A 164 -38.91 -51.50 2.85
CA ALA A 164 -38.82 -51.15 4.27
C ALA A 164 -37.80 -51.99 5.10
N HIS A 165 -37.61 -51.57 6.36
CA HIS A 165 -37.20 -52.33 7.56
C HIS A 165 -35.72 -52.72 7.88
N LEU A 166 -35.22 -52.05 8.93
CA LEU A 166 -34.41 -52.56 10.08
C LEU A 166 -32.90 -52.86 9.89
N PRO A 167 -32.07 -52.67 10.95
CA PRO A 167 -32.10 -51.61 11.97
C PRO A 167 -30.70 -50.97 12.28
N MET A 168 -30.68 -49.90 13.08
CA MET A 168 -29.45 -49.32 13.66
C MET A 168 -28.87 -50.15 14.81
N SER A 169 -27.54 -50.08 15.02
CA SER A 169 -26.90 -50.16 16.36
C SER A 169 -25.46 -49.65 16.41
N ALA A 170 -25.25 -48.59 17.20
CA ALA A 170 -24.12 -48.30 18.11
C ALA A 170 -22.63 -48.24 17.67
N ARG A 171 -21.88 -47.42 18.43
CA ARG A 171 -20.41 -47.35 18.56
C ARG A 171 -19.93 -48.46 19.56
N THR A 172 -18.67 -48.66 20.00
CA THR A 172 -17.54 -47.72 20.23
C THR A 172 -16.19 -48.44 20.48
N SER A 173 -15.08 -47.89 19.96
CA SER A 173 -13.69 -47.73 20.53
C SER A 173 -12.93 -48.79 21.37
N VAL A 174 -11.58 -48.62 21.40
CA VAL A 174 -10.55 -49.18 22.33
C VAL A 174 -9.97 -50.57 21.94
N SER A 175 -8.66 -50.87 22.00
CA SER A 175 -7.41 -50.06 21.94
C SER A 175 -6.18 -50.96 21.64
N ALA A 176 -4.99 -50.36 21.57
CA ALA A 176 -3.67 -50.85 21.18
C ALA A 176 -3.10 -52.13 21.87
N MET A 177 -2.08 -52.72 21.25
CA MET A 177 -0.85 -53.18 21.93
C MET A 177 0.37 -53.26 20.97
N ALA A 178 1.58 -53.32 21.54
CA ALA A 178 2.88 -53.43 20.84
C ALA A 178 3.88 -54.25 21.68
N ALA A 179 5.13 -54.44 21.19
CA ALA A 179 6.19 -55.31 21.73
C ALA A 179 5.93 -56.83 21.47
N THR A 180 6.93 -57.75 21.45
CA THR A 180 8.18 -57.85 22.26
C THR A 180 9.30 -58.66 21.53
N TYR A 181 10.49 -58.75 22.15
CA TYR A 181 11.75 -59.48 21.83
C TYR A 181 12.84 -58.66 21.11
N GLY A 182 14.14 -58.79 21.41
CA GLY A 182 14.86 -59.56 22.45
C GLY A 182 16.38 -59.26 22.39
N ALA A 183 17.16 -59.43 23.47
CA ALA A 183 18.50 -58.81 23.63
C ALA A 183 19.72 -59.77 23.75
N THR A 184 20.93 -59.25 23.47
CA THR A 184 22.23 -59.91 23.79
C THR A 184 23.44 -58.94 23.93
N PHE A 185 24.01 -58.89 25.15
CA PHE A 185 25.43 -58.81 25.58
C PHE A 185 26.56 -57.93 24.93
N GLU A 186 27.26 -57.17 25.81
CA GLU A 186 28.73 -56.83 25.95
C GLU A 186 29.62 -56.52 24.71
N ALA A 187 30.59 -55.56 24.68
CA ALA A 187 31.70 -55.34 25.64
C ALA A 187 32.57 -54.06 25.40
N THR A 188 33.05 -53.43 26.49
CA THR A 188 34.34 -52.70 26.71
C THR A 188 34.90 -51.54 25.84
N SER A 189 35.46 -50.53 26.56
CA SER A 189 36.57 -49.59 26.21
C SER A 189 36.27 -48.34 25.33
N ALA A 190 36.86 -47.14 25.53
CA ALA A 190 37.69 -46.60 26.64
C ALA A 190 37.77 -45.04 26.65
N ARG A 191 38.07 -44.45 27.84
CA ARG A 191 38.56 -43.07 28.15
C ARG A 191 37.68 -41.86 27.74
N ALA A 192 37.17 -41.05 28.67
CA ALA A 192 37.81 -40.04 29.56
C ALA A 192 38.01 -38.66 28.87
N ALA A 193 37.88 -37.50 29.54
CA ALA A 193 37.85 -37.18 30.98
C ALA A 193 36.61 -36.30 31.37
N GLU A 194 36.10 -36.33 32.60
CA GLU A 194 36.36 -35.39 33.74
C GLU A 194 35.99 -33.90 33.44
N VAL A 195 35.46 -33.09 34.36
CA VAL A 195 35.38 -33.09 35.85
C VAL A 195 34.00 -32.59 36.31
N GLY A 196 33.48 -33.02 37.47
CA GLY A 196 32.54 -32.19 38.26
C GLY A 196 31.38 -32.91 38.96
N ALA A 197 31.60 -33.35 40.19
CA ALA A 197 30.58 -33.79 41.16
C ALA A 197 31.11 -33.46 42.58
N PRO A 198 30.33 -33.63 43.66
CA PRO A 198 28.90 -33.97 43.76
C PRO A 198 28.13 -32.71 44.31
N ASP A 199 27.24 -32.64 45.31
CA ASP A 199 26.54 -33.56 46.25
C ASP A 199 25.35 -32.74 46.88
N GLU A 200 24.45 -33.18 47.78
CA GLU A 200 24.23 -34.43 48.54
C GLU A 200 22.72 -34.53 48.93
N ALA A 201 22.22 -35.72 49.28
CA ALA A 201 21.20 -36.03 50.33
C ALA A 201 19.80 -35.32 50.42
N LEU A 202 18.73 -35.94 50.95
CA LEU A 202 18.39 -37.35 51.27
C LEU A 202 16.87 -37.52 51.56
N ALA A 203 16.37 -38.75 51.41
CA ALA A 203 15.15 -39.37 51.98
C ALA A 203 13.75 -38.84 51.56
N ASP A 204 12.74 -39.63 51.15
CA ASP A 204 12.15 -40.93 51.64
C ASP A 204 11.21 -40.68 52.86
N VAL A 205 10.00 -41.24 53.03
CA VAL A 205 9.45 -42.59 52.72
C VAL A 205 7.97 -42.56 52.27
N ALA A 206 7.47 -43.65 51.63
CA ALA A 206 6.07 -43.92 51.23
C ALA A 206 5.20 -44.52 52.41
N PRO A 207 4.05 -45.28 52.28
CA PRO A 207 3.49 -46.05 51.15
C PRO A 207 1.93 -46.11 50.94
N ALA A 208 1.52 -46.75 49.82
CA ALA A 208 0.31 -47.61 49.55
C ALA A 208 -1.11 -47.24 50.11
N ALA A 209 -2.16 -46.98 49.31
CA ALA A 209 -2.96 -47.87 48.40
C ALA A 209 -4.14 -48.62 49.10
N PRO A 210 -5.18 -49.19 48.42
CA PRO A 210 -5.57 -49.18 46.99
C PRO A 210 -7.06 -48.80 46.69
N SER A 211 -7.49 -48.98 45.43
CA SER A 211 -8.84 -48.79 44.82
C SER A 211 -9.88 -49.89 45.23
N PRO A 212 -11.17 -49.95 44.76
CA PRO A 212 -11.75 -49.44 43.48
C PRO A 212 -13.20 -48.85 43.45
N GLU A 213 -13.61 -48.49 42.22
CA GLU A 213 -14.92 -48.28 41.55
C GLU A 213 -16.21 -48.95 42.11
N PRO A 214 -17.47 -48.52 41.71
CA PRO A 214 -17.85 -47.99 40.38
C PRO A 214 -18.89 -46.85 40.27
N VAL A 215 -19.19 -46.46 39.02
CA VAL A 215 -20.13 -45.41 38.55
C VAL A 215 -21.59 -45.90 38.53
N PRO A 216 -22.61 -45.01 38.68
CA PRO A 216 -23.38 -44.55 37.49
C PRO A 216 -23.96 -43.11 37.58
N ALA A 217 -24.64 -42.67 36.52
CA ALA A 217 -25.47 -41.46 36.43
C ALA A 217 -26.91 -41.85 35.95
N PRO A 218 -27.80 -40.94 35.47
CA PRO A 218 -28.12 -39.55 35.82
C PRO A 218 -29.61 -39.40 36.27
N ARG A 219 -30.11 -38.18 36.55
CA ARG A 219 -31.55 -37.81 36.37
C ARG A 219 -31.86 -36.30 36.56
N ASN A 220 -33.02 -35.89 36.01
CA ASN A 220 -33.71 -34.62 36.33
C ASN A 220 -34.23 -34.67 37.80
N ASP A 221 -34.55 -33.58 38.50
CA ASP A 221 -35.73 -32.72 38.29
C ASP A 221 -35.63 -31.42 39.11
N THR A 222 -36.33 -30.37 38.67
CA THR A 222 -36.72 -29.21 39.50
C THR A 222 -37.96 -29.60 40.34
N PRO A 223 -38.30 -28.96 41.49
CA PRO A 223 -38.16 -27.50 41.70
C PRO A 223 -37.99 -26.98 43.16
N ARG A 224 -38.06 -25.63 43.26
CA ARG A 224 -38.71 -24.84 44.34
C ARG A 224 -37.83 -24.39 45.52
N ALA A 225 -38.01 -23.11 45.86
CA ALA A 225 -37.21 -22.35 46.82
C ALA A 225 -37.54 -22.63 48.29
N VAL A 226 -36.53 -22.43 49.14
CA VAL A 226 -36.63 -22.19 50.59
C VAL A 226 -35.61 -21.12 50.97
N THR A 227 -36.05 -20.04 51.60
CA THR A 227 -35.27 -19.19 52.52
C THR A 227 -35.59 -19.66 53.95
N PRO A 228 -34.65 -19.63 54.91
CA PRO A 228 -34.62 -18.47 55.82
C PRO A 228 -33.23 -18.18 56.45
N GLU A 229 -33.22 -17.29 57.46
CA GLU A 229 -32.24 -17.09 58.57
C GLU A 229 -30.77 -16.80 58.20
N VAL A 230 -30.08 -15.74 58.70
CA VAL A 230 -30.17 -14.86 59.89
C VAL A 230 -29.73 -15.51 61.20
N GLU A 231 -28.54 -15.12 61.66
CA GLU A 231 -28.18 -15.03 63.09
C GLU A 231 -27.58 -13.62 63.33
N ASP A 232 -28.04 -12.94 64.38
CA ASP A 232 -27.51 -11.67 64.88
C ASP A 232 -26.46 -11.90 65.98
N ILE A 233 -25.67 -10.86 66.33
CA ILE A 233 -25.30 -10.54 67.72
C ILE A 233 -24.79 -9.09 67.84
N GLU A 234 -25.27 -8.44 68.90
CA GLU A 234 -25.07 -7.08 69.45
C GLU A 234 -23.61 -6.55 69.36
N ASP A 235 -23.30 -5.30 68.99
CA ASP A 235 -23.75 -3.94 69.40
C ASP A 235 -22.98 -3.33 70.59
N LEU A 236 -22.60 -2.04 70.45
CA LEU A 236 -22.58 -0.94 71.45
C LEU A 236 -21.65 0.22 71.01
N GLY A 237 -22.20 1.40 70.69
CA GLY A 237 -21.41 2.66 70.64
C GLY A 237 -21.94 3.77 69.72
N ALA A 238 -22.63 4.77 70.30
CA ALA A 238 -23.11 6.00 69.63
C ALA A 238 -21.94 6.95 69.19
N VAL A 239 -22.10 8.01 68.39
CA VAL A 239 -23.17 9.05 68.43
C VAL A 239 -23.43 9.78 67.10
N ASP A 240 -24.66 10.30 67.00
CA ASP A 240 -25.21 11.40 66.17
C ASP A 240 -25.30 11.34 64.63
N ALA A 241 -26.52 11.66 64.18
CA ALA A 241 -27.02 11.95 62.84
C ALA A 241 -27.95 13.22 62.98
N PRO A 242 -28.71 13.75 61.98
CA PRO A 242 -29.08 13.18 60.68
C PRO A 242 -29.08 14.16 59.47
N LEU A 243 -29.57 13.66 58.32
CA LEU A 243 -29.89 14.42 57.10
C LEU A 243 -31.26 15.14 57.18
N PRO A 244 -31.41 16.28 56.49
CA PRO A 244 -32.68 16.70 55.85
C PRO A 244 -32.52 16.78 54.31
N VAL A 245 -33.40 16.18 53.50
CA VAL A 245 -34.74 16.67 53.08
C VAL A 245 -34.69 17.92 52.17
N ALA A 246 -35.27 17.81 50.98
CA ALA A 246 -35.36 18.89 49.99
C ALA A 246 -36.76 19.55 49.93
N PRO A 247 -36.85 20.87 49.71
CA PRO A 247 -38.06 21.55 49.24
C PRO A 247 -37.94 22.01 47.77
N ALA A 248 -39.08 22.37 47.16
CA ALA A 248 -39.18 22.88 45.79
C ALA A 248 -39.85 24.28 45.75
N ALA A 249 -40.13 24.78 44.53
CA ALA A 249 -40.83 26.03 44.15
C ALA A 249 -39.96 27.29 43.91
N SER A 250 -40.33 28.25 43.04
CA SER A 250 -41.19 28.22 41.83
C SER A 250 -41.12 29.57 41.07
N MET A 251 -41.40 29.56 39.75
CA MET A 251 -41.59 30.75 38.87
C MET A 251 -40.32 31.63 38.69
N ALA A 252 -40.15 32.52 37.71
CA ALA A 252 -40.84 32.93 36.47
C ALA A 252 -39.77 33.56 35.53
N ARG A 253 -39.93 33.79 34.22
CA ARG A 253 -41.03 33.60 33.23
C ARG A 253 -40.39 33.55 31.81
N ARG A 254 -41.15 33.22 30.77
CA ARG A 254 -40.89 33.62 29.36
C ARG A 254 -42.20 34.06 28.72
N PRO A 255 -42.21 34.98 27.74
CA PRO A 255 -43.42 35.27 26.94
C PRO A 255 -43.71 34.18 25.91
N ASP A 256 -44.99 33.96 25.65
CA ASP A 256 -45.54 33.13 24.55
C ASP A 256 -45.47 33.91 23.20
N THR A 257 -46.00 33.49 22.04
CA THR A 257 -46.95 32.44 21.55
C THR A 257 -46.67 32.24 20.03
N PRO A 258 -47.45 31.49 19.22
CA PRO A 258 -48.17 30.23 19.44
C PRO A 258 -47.84 29.14 18.39
N MET A 259 -48.31 27.91 18.61
CA MET A 259 -48.42 26.85 17.58
C MET A 259 -49.88 26.42 17.41
N PRO A 260 -50.47 26.53 16.21
CA PRO A 260 -51.54 25.63 15.73
C PRO A 260 -50.91 24.42 14.99
N GLY A 261 -51.54 23.25 14.86
CA GLY A 261 -52.82 22.75 15.37
C GLY A 261 -52.98 21.29 14.88
N THR A 262 -53.56 20.40 15.67
CA THR A 262 -53.48 18.93 15.46
C THR A 262 -54.45 18.38 14.41
N ALA A 263 -54.00 17.39 13.63
CA ALA A 263 -54.88 16.53 12.81
C ALA A 263 -54.40 15.05 12.79
N GLY A 264 -55.10 14.20 13.56
CA GLY A 264 -55.25 12.74 13.44
C GLY A 264 -54.11 11.83 12.94
N LEU A 265 -53.60 10.99 13.84
CA LEU A 265 -53.06 9.66 13.51
C LEU A 265 -54.02 8.56 14.01
N PRO A 266 -54.30 7.50 13.24
CA PRO A 266 -55.09 6.36 13.72
C PRO A 266 -54.26 5.49 14.69
N GLY A 267 -54.90 4.94 15.72
CA GLY A 267 -54.22 4.21 16.79
C GLY A 267 -53.84 2.77 16.43
N LEU A 268 -52.74 2.30 17.00
CA LEU A 268 -52.35 0.88 17.05
C LEU A 268 -52.89 0.22 18.33
N PRO A 269 -53.30 -1.06 18.29
CA PRO A 269 -53.76 -1.78 19.47
C PRO A 269 -52.60 -2.13 20.41
N MET A 270 -52.81 -2.03 21.71
CA MET A 270 -51.85 -2.51 22.72
C MET A 270 -51.92 -4.04 22.88
N HIS A 271 -50.76 -4.68 22.93
CA HIS A 271 -50.58 -5.91 23.69
C HIS A 271 -49.37 -5.77 24.63
N SER A 272 -49.57 -6.19 25.88
CA SER A 272 -48.60 -6.14 26.96
C SER A 272 -47.81 -7.45 27.08
N ALA A 273 -46.48 -7.35 27.17
CA ALA A 273 -45.62 -8.41 27.68
C ALA A 273 -44.54 -7.78 28.57
N LEU A 274 -44.08 -8.51 29.58
CA LEU A 274 -43.16 -8.04 30.63
C LEU A 274 -41.72 -8.49 30.36
N GLY A 275 -40.76 -7.67 30.79
CA GLY A 275 -39.45 -8.15 31.26
C GLY A 275 -38.39 -8.47 30.21
N ALA A 276 -37.68 -7.42 29.77
CA ALA A 276 -36.30 -7.53 29.29
C ALA A 276 -35.54 -6.24 29.65
N GLU A 277 -34.32 -6.37 30.17
CA GLU A 277 -33.38 -5.25 30.25
C GLU A 277 -33.08 -4.73 28.83
N PRO A 278 -33.00 -3.40 28.60
CA PRO A 278 -32.70 -2.86 27.28
C PRO A 278 -31.25 -3.19 26.91
N SER A 279 -31.07 -4.22 26.09
CA SER A 279 -29.74 -4.67 25.68
C SER A 279 -28.99 -3.56 24.93
N VAL A 280 -27.66 -3.56 25.04
CA VAL A 280 -26.81 -2.63 24.29
C VAL A 280 -27.07 -2.76 22.77
N GLN A 281 -27.44 -3.97 22.30
CA GLN A 281 -27.85 -4.20 20.93
C GLN A 281 -29.16 -3.47 20.58
N ALA A 282 -30.21 -3.57 21.42
CA ALA A 282 -31.45 -2.83 21.20
C ALA A 282 -31.25 -1.30 21.25
N ALA A 283 -30.31 -0.82 22.08
CA ALA A 283 -29.91 0.59 22.10
C ALA A 283 -29.17 1.00 20.82
N ILE A 284 -28.28 0.15 20.29
CA ILE A 284 -27.59 0.33 19.01
C ILE A 284 -28.59 0.31 17.85
N ASP A 285 -29.54 -0.63 17.83
CA ASP A 285 -30.55 -0.77 16.78
C ASP A 285 -31.54 0.41 16.80
N ALA A 286 -31.86 0.96 17.97
CA ALA A 286 -32.60 2.21 18.09
C ALA A 286 -31.79 3.43 17.61
N LEU A 287 -30.48 3.48 17.88
CA LEU A 287 -29.56 4.52 17.38
C LEU A 287 -29.39 4.44 15.86
N ARG A 288 -29.35 3.21 15.33
CA ARG A 288 -29.31 2.87 13.92
C ARG A 288 -30.60 3.27 13.21
N GLY A 289 -31.76 2.86 13.71
CA GLY A 289 -33.06 3.28 13.17
C GLY A 289 -33.28 4.80 13.27
N ALA A 290 -32.74 5.47 14.28
CA ALA A 290 -32.75 6.93 14.38
C ALA A 290 -31.75 7.62 13.43
N LEU A 291 -30.69 6.93 13.00
CA LEU A 291 -29.78 7.38 11.94
C LEU A 291 -30.40 7.16 10.55
N GLU A 292 -30.93 5.96 10.28
CA GLU A 292 -31.61 5.57 9.04
C GLU A 292 -32.82 6.50 8.80
N SER A 293 -33.70 6.70 9.79
CA SER A 293 -34.81 7.67 9.71
C SER A 293 -34.35 9.12 9.46
N ARG A 294 -33.16 9.51 9.96
CA ARG A 294 -32.55 10.83 9.69
C ARG A 294 -31.82 10.91 8.35
N MET A 295 -31.53 9.78 7.70
CA MET A 295 -30.92 9.71 6.37
C MET A 295 -31.99 9.68 5.28
N ASP A 296 -33.04 8.86 5.46
CA ASP A 296 -34.24 8.82 4.61
C ASP A 296 -34.84 10.23 4.45
N GLY A 297 -35.09 10.91 5.58
CA GLY A 297 -35.65 12.26 5.62
C GLY A 297 -34.72 13.36 5.11
N MET A 298 -33.45 13.06 4.80
CA MET A 298 -32.43 14.07 4.44
C MET A 298 -32.01 14.02 2.96
N LEU A 299 -32.37 12.97 2.22
CA LEU A 299 -32.07 12.86 0.79
C LEU A 299 -33.33 12.60 -0.05
N TRP A 300 -34.31 11.84 0.45
CA TRP A 300 -35.30 11.15 -0.40
C TRP A 300 -36.64 11.90 -0.52
N GLY A 301 -36.57 13.20 -0.80
CA GLY A 301 -37.72 14.10 -1.08
C GLY A 301 -38.48 13.85 -2.39
N ASN A 302 -38.52 12.60 -2.87
CA ASN A 302 -39.39 12.04 -3.91
C ASN A 302 -39.63 12.88 -5.20
N ARG A 303 -38.61 13.60 -5.71
CA ARG A 303 -38.68 14.38 -6.97
C ARG A 303 -37.40 14.39 -7.81
N ALA A 304 -37.52 13.83 -9.01
CA ALA A 304 -36.67 13.99 -10.21
C ALA A 304 -35.27 13.31 -10.22
N GLN A 305 -35.23 12.13 -10.87
CA GLN A 305 -34.05 11.32 -11.24
C GLN A 305 -33.01 12.01 -12.15
N THR A 306 -33.24 13.26 -12.57
CA THR A 306 -32.30 14.07 -13.37
C THR A 306 -31.42 15.01 -12.55
N ARG A 307 -31.70 15.21 -11.25
CA ARG A 307 -30.89 16.08 -10.36
C ARG A 307 -29.66 15.38 -9.79
N GLU A 308 -29.75 14.06 -9.67
CA GLU A 308 -28.84 13.19 -8.94
C GLU A 308 -27.35 13.33 -9.31
N PRO A 309 -26.92 13.26 -10.59
CA PRO A 309 -25.49 13.25 -10.92
C PRO A 309 -24.78 14.59 -10.69
N VAL A 310 -25.46 15.74 -10.88
CA VAL A 310 -24.87 17.06 -10.64
C VAL A 310 -24.71 17.32 -9.14
N ASN A 311 -25.73 16.97 -8.35
CA ASN A 311 -25.69 17.12 -6.90
C ASN A 311 -24.64 16.18 -6.28
N ALA A 312 -24.59 14.91 -6.70
CA ALA A 312 -23.59 13.94 -6.28
C ALA A 312 -22.15 14.36 -6.63
N GLY A 313 -21.93 14.87 -7.86
CA GLY A 313 -20.63 15.35 -8.30
C GLY A 313 -20.16 16.58 -7.51
N LEU A 314 -21.04 17.57 -7.30
CA LEU A 314 -20.72 18.76 -6.49
C LEU A 314 -20.46 18.39 -5.02
N PHE A 315 -21.32 17.54 -4.45
CA PHE A 315 -21.18 17.01 -3.09
C PHE A 315 -19.80 16.40 -2.85
N ARG A 316 -19.40 15.42 -3.69
CA ARG A 316 -18.08 14.80 -3.61
C ARG A 316 -16.97 15.83 -3.71
N THR A 317 -17.03 16.72 -4.70
CA THR A 317 -15.94 17.65 -4.99
C THR A 317 -15.68 18.64 -3.84
N LEU A 318 -16.73 19.04 -3.12
CA LEU A 318 -16.58 19.91 -1.94
C LEU A 318 -16.05 19.14 -0.71
N LEU A 319 -16.43 17.87 -0.53
CA LEU A 319 -15.82 17.00 0.50
C LEU A 319 -14.34 16.69 0.20
N GLU A 320 -13.98 16.44 -1.07
CA GLU A 320 -12.61 16.22 -1.52
C GLU A 320 -11.71 17.44 -1.28
N ALA A 321 -12.26 18.66 -1.44
CA ALA A 321 -11.59 19.91 -1.10
C ALA A 321 -11.37 20.07 0.42
N GLY A 322 -12.22 19.43 1.23
CA GLY A 322 -12.16 19.42 2.70
C GLY A 322 -13.20 20.31 3.40
N PHE A 323 -14.31 20.67 2.74
CA PHE A 323 -15.45 21.31 3.41
C PHE A 323 -16.25 20.27 4.23
N SER A 324 -16.91 20.71 5.30
CA SER A 324 -17.65 19.81 6.19
C SER A 324 -18.99 19.38 5.63
N MET A 325 -19.42 18.17 5.98
CA MET A 325 -20.72 17.61 5.59
C MET A 325 -21.94 18.54 5.92
N PRO A 326 -22.00 19.26 7.05
CA PRO A 326 -23.04 20.26 7.29
C PRO A 326 -23.02 21.43 6.31
N LEU A 327 -21.84 21.99 5.98
CA LEU A 327 -21.73 23.12 5.04
C LEU A 327 -22.07 22.69 3.61
N VAL A 328 -21.62 21.52 3.18
CA VAL A 328 -21.93 20.97 1.85
C VAL A 328 -23.43 20.70 1.69
N ARG A 329 -24.12 20.18 2.73
CA ARG A 329 -25.58 20.04 2.72
C ARG A 329 -26.29 21.40 2.60
N ALA A 330 -25.93 22.38 3.42
CA ALA A 330 -26.52 23.72 3.36
C ALA A 330 -26.31 24.42 2.00
N LEU A 331 -25.21 24.14 1.29
CA LEU A 331 -25.01 24.60 -0.10
C LEU A 331 -25.93 23.87 -1.08
N LEU A 332 -26.07 22.55 -0.99
CA LEU A 332 -26.93 21.77 -1.89
C LEU A 332 -28.43 22.07 -1.71
N GLU A 333 -28.86 22.35 -0.48
CA GLU A 333 -30.22 22.83 -0.16
C GLU A 333 -30.55 24.19 -0.81
N ARG A 334 -29.53 24.98 -1.18
CA ARG A 334 -29.64 26.31 -1.78
C ARG A 334 -29.37 26.34 -3.29
N LEU A 335 -28.95 25.21 -3.88
CA LEU A 335 -28.49 25.11 -5.28
C LEU A 335 -29.66 25.39 -6.27
N PRO A 336 -29.52 26.36 -7.20
CA PRO A 336 -30.55 26.65 -8.19
C PRO A 336 -30.84 25.46 -9.13
N GLU A 337 -32.10 25.39 -9.57
CA GLU A 337 -32.53 24.34 -10.49
C GLU A 337 -31.94 24.55 -11.90
N HIS A 338 -31.73 23.44 -12.63
CA HIS A 338 -31.27 23.42 -14.03
C HIS A 338 -29.82 23.87 -14.33
N LEU A 339 -28.91 23.87 -13.33
CA LEU A 339 -27.48 24.13 -13.56
C LEU A 339 -26.72 22.90 -14.10
N ASP A 340 -25.80 23.10 -15.04
CA ASP A 340 -24.78 22.10 -15.42
C ASP A 340 -23.68 21.96 -14.33
N ALA A 341 -22.86 20.91 -14.38
CA ALA A 341 -21.84 20.66 -13.35
C ALA A 341 -20.78 21.79 -13.20
N ARG A 342 -20.46 22.51 -14.28
CA ARG A 342 -19.54 23.68 -14.26
C ARG A 342 -20.25 24.89 -13.65
N GLN A 343 -21.51 25.11 -14.00
CA GLN A 343 -22.36 26.17 -13.45
C GLN A 343 -22.63 25.96 -11.95
N ALA A 344 -22.90 24.72 -11.54
CA ALA A 344 -23.11 24.33 -10.14
C ALA A 344 -21.84 24.55 -9.30
N MET A 345 -20.66 24.20 -9.83
CA MET A 345 -19.37 24.51 -9.19
C MET A 345 -19.11 26.01 -9.11
N ALA A 346 -19.37 26.77 -10.18
CA ALA A 346 -19.22 28.23 -10.18
C ALA A 346 -20.19 28.91 -9.19
N TRP A 347 -21.42 28.39 -9.06
CA TRP A 347 -22.38 28.84 -8.06
C TRP A 347 -21.92 28.52 -6.64
N ALA A 348 -21.47 27.30 -6.36
CA ALA A 348 -21.00 26.90 -5.04
C ALA A 348 -19.76 27.71 -4.60
N ARG A 349 -18.82 27.97 -5.52
CA ARG A 349 -17.72 28.92 -5.33
C ARG A 349 -18.25 30.31 -4.95
N ASN A 350 -19.25 30.82 -5.65
CA ASN A 350 -19.77 32.16 -5.40
C ASN A 350 -20.53 32.26 -4.07
N GLU A 351 -21.25 31.22 -3.64
CA GLU A 351 -21.82 31.15 -2.28
C GLU A 351 -20.73 31.10 -1.21
N LEU A 352 -19.70 30.26 -1.39
CA LEU A 352 -18.55 30.23 -0.48
C LEU A 352 -17.85 31.60 -0.38
N VAL A 353 -17.63 32.29 -1.51
CA VAL A 353 -17.09 33.66 -1.54
C VAL A 353 -18.05 34.68 -0.93
N THR A 354 -19.36 34.45 -0.96
CA THR A 354 -20.36 35.35 -0.35
C THR A 354 -20.43 35.18 1.16
N HIS A 355 -20.36 33.94 1.66
CA HIS A 355 -20.55 33.60 3.07
C HIS A 355 -19.25 33.54 3.88
N LEU A 356 -18.07 33.49 3.26
CA LEU A 356 -16.79 33.53 3.96
C LEU A 356 -16.60 34.88 4.67
N PRO A 357 -16.64 34.94 6.02
CA PRO A 357 -16.48 36.19 6.73
C PRO A 357 -14.99 36.58 6.70
N VAL A 358 -14.70 37.77 6.18
CA VAL A 358 -13.38 38.39 6.25
C VAL A 358 -13.52 39.87 6.58
N LEU A 359 -12.48 40.45 7.17
CA LEU A 359 -12.39 41.88 7.48
C LEU A 359 -12.58 42.72 6.21
N ARG A 360 -13.42 43.76 6.25
CA ARG A 360 -13.78 44.56 5.06
C ARG A 360 -12.76 45.65 4.72
N ALA A 361 -12.25 46.33 5.75
CA ALA A 361 -11.18 47.29 5.66
C ALA A 361 -10.28 47.13 6.91
N GLU A 362 -8.97 47.31 6.75
CA GLU A 362 -8.02 47.20 7.85
C GLU A 362 -8.05 48.47 8.73
N GLU A 363 -8.44 49.58 8.11
CA GLU A 363 -8.66 50.90 8.68
C GLU A 363 -9.78 50.86 9.73
N ASP A 364 -10.89 50.18 9.45
CA ASP A 364 -12.00 50.01 10.40
C ASP A 364 -11.54 49.29 11.67
N PHE A 365 -10.59 48.36 11.56
CA PHE A 365 -10.09 47.59 12.70
C PHE A 365 -9.19 48.43 13.63
N PHE A 366 -8.27 49.23 13.06
CA PHE A 366 -7.27 49.99 13.82
C PHE A 366 -7.60 51.46 14.08
N SER A 367 -8.56 52.06 13.37
CA SER A 367 -8.89 53.50 13.43
C SER A 367 -9.13 54.01 14.86
N GLY A 368 -9.95 53.31 15.65
CA GLY A 368 -10.22 53.62 17.06
C GLY A 368 -9.13 53.19 18.06
N GLY A 369 -8.02 52.63 17.59
CA GLY A 369 -6.97 52.06 18.45
C GLY A 369 -7.45 50.87 19.30
N GLY A 370 -6.67 50.52 20.33
CA GLY A 370 -7.05 49.58 21.38
C GLY A 370 -6.02 48.50 21.71
N VAL A 371 -6.43 47.55 22.54
CA VAL A 371 -5.65 46.37 22.94
C VAL A 371 -6.15 45.15 22.18
N TYR A 372 -5.22 44.36 21.63
CA TYR A 372 -5.51 43.17 20.82
C TYR A 372 -4.70 41.98 21.36
N ALA A 373 -5.35 40.84 21.61
CA ALA A 373 -4.67 39.64 22.11
C ALA A 373 -4.77 38.49 21.11
N LEU A 374 -3.63 37.88 20.73
CA LEU A 374 -3.62 36.68 19.92
C LEU A 374 -3.79 35.45 20.82
N VAL A 375 -4.95 34.79 20.74
CA VAL A 375 -5.30 33.61 21.54
C VAL A 375 -5.32 32.35 20.68
N GLY A 376 -5.11 31.18 21.28
CA GLY A 376 -5.12 29.89 20.58
C GLY A 376 -4.06 28.90 21.08
N PRO A 377 -4.05 27.66 20.56
CA PRO A 377 -3.19 26.57 21.05
C PRO A 377 -1.68 26.79 20.97
N THR A 378 -0.92 25.82 21.47
CA THR A 378 0.52 25.70 21.22
C THR A 378 0.81 25.51 19.73
N GLY A 379 1.95 25.97 19.25
CA GLY A 379 2.44 25.72 17.88
C GLY A 379 1.72 26.47 16.74
N VAL A 380 0.56 27.09 16.95
CA VAL A 380 -0.22 27.78 15.88
C VAL A 380 0.42 29.10 15.37
N GLY A 381 1.60 29.48 15.88
CA GLY A 381 2.37 30.61 15.36
C GLY A 381 2.00 31.99 15.93
N LYS A 382 1.44 32.06 17.14
CA LYS A 382 0.98 33.33 17.76
C LYS A 382 2.09 34.39 17.87
N THR A 383 3.20 34.10 18.55
CA THR A 383 4.35 35.02 18.70
C THR A 383 4.86 35.57 17.36
N THR A 384 5.01 34.71 16.34
CA THR A 384 5.45 35.13 15.00
C THR A 384 4.40 35.98 14.30
N THR A 385 3.11 35.64 14.44
CA THR A 385 1.99 36.42 13.88
C THR A 385 1.90 37.79 14.53
N LEU A 386 2.13 37.88 15.84
CA LEU A 386 2.16 39.13 16.59
C LEU A 386 3.30 40.04 16.13
N ALA A 387 4.50 39.49 15.90
CA ALA A 387 5.62 40.25 15.36
C ALA A 387 5.34 40.83 13.96
N LYS A 388 4.69 40.07 13.07
CA LYS A 388 4.24 40.58 11.76
C LYS A 388 3.16 41.65 11.88
N LEU A 389 2.19 41.44 12.77
CA LEU A 389 1.12 42.40 13.03
C LEU A 389 1.69 43.71 13.62
N ALA A 390 2.64 43.61 14.55
CA ALA A 390 3.38 44.74 15.10
C ALA A 390 4.10 45.53 14.01
N ALA A 391 4.86 44.87 13.13
CA ALA A 391 5.53 45.54 12.01
C ALA A 391 4.54 46.26 11.08
N ARG A 392 3.39 45.65 10.81
CA ARG A 392 2.30 46.24 10.02
C ARG A 392 1.66 47.45 10.71
N CYS A 393 1.48 47.41 12.03
CA CYS A 393 1.03 48.55 12.84
C CYS A 393 2.08 49.67 12.90
N VAL A 394 3.37 49.35 13.04
CA VAL A 394 4.49 50.31 13.04
C VAL A 394 4.57 51.06 11.71
N ALA A 395 4.36 50.36 10.59
CA ALA A 395 4.33 50.97 9.26
C ALA A 395 3.10 51.89 9.02
N ARG A 396 2.00 51.67 9.75
CA ARG A 396 0.78 52.48 9.68
C ARG A 396 0.77 53.70 10.61
N GLU A 397 1.18 53.52 11.87
CA GLU A 397 0.97 54.49 12.96
C GLU A 397 2.28 55.05 13.55
N GLY A 398 3.43 54.50 13.15
CA GLY A 398 4.74 54.80 13.76
C GLY A 398 5.02 53.97 15.01
N ARG A 399 6.31 53.67 15.26
CA ARG A 399 6.74 52.77 16.35
C ARG A 399 6.32 53.23 17.74
N ASP A 400 6.30 54.55 17.97
CA ASP A 400 6.00 55.14 19.27
C ASP A 400 4.53 54.98 19.68
N GLN A 401 3.65 54.67 18.71
CA GLN A 401 2.22 54.36 18.91
C GLN A 401 1.93 52.88 19.20
N VAL A 402 2.93 52.01 19.10
CA VAL A 402 2.79 50.56 19.26
C VAL A 402 3.46 50.10 20.55
N ALA A 403 2.90 49.08 21.20
CA ALA A 403 3.58 48.29 22.22
C ALA A 403 3.24 46.80 22.06
N MET A 404 4.16 45.94 22.49
CA MET A 404 3.96 44.50 22.58
C MET A 404 4.03 44.04 24.05
N LEU A 405 3.21 43.06 24.39
CA LEU A 405 3.17 42.37 25.68
C LEU A 405 3.18 40.85 25.45
N THR A 406 3.67 40.09 26.43
CA THR A 406 3.47 38.63 26.46
C THR A 406 2.96 38.15 27.82
N THR A 407 2.04 37.19 27.80
CA THR A 407 1.68 36.37 28.96
C THR A 407 2.19 34.93 28.88
N ASP A 408 2.91 34.56 27.80
CA ASP A 408 3.58 33.26 27.67
C ASP A 408 4.87 33.20 28.51
N ASN A 409 4.69 33.18 29.83
CA ASN A 409 5.78 33.06 30.81
C ASN A 409 6.18 31.60 31.08
N PHE A 410 5.54 30.63 30.41
CA PHE A 410 5.79 29.20 30.58
C PHE A 410 6.77 28.66 29.53
N ARG A 411 6.78 29.23 28.32
CA ARG A 411 7.70 28.85 27.26
C ARG A 411 9.05 29.57 27.41
N ILE A 412 10.08 28.81 27.77
CA ILE A 412 11.48 29.28 27.79
C ILE A 412 11.83 29.94 26.44
N GLY A 413 12.36 31.16 26.47
CA GLY A 413 12.73 31.92 25.27
C GLY A 413 11.61 32.76 24.65
N ALA A 414 10.36 32.71 25.14
CA ALA A 414 9.24 33.44 24.51
C ALA A 414 9.31 34.95 24.70
N LEU A 415 9.70 35.42 25.90
CA LEU A 415 9.92 36.85 26.16
C LEU A 415 11.12 37.36 25.38
N GLU A 416 12.22 36.62 25.38
CA GLU A 416 13.46 36.93 24.68
C GLU A 416 13.22 37.03 23.17
N GLN A 417 12.43 36.10 22.60
CA GLN A 417 12.01 36.14 21.20
C GLN A 417 11.19 37.40 20.89
N LEU A 418 10.23 37.76 21.75
CA LEU A 418 9.42 38.97 21.57
C LEU A 418 10.25 40.25 21.72
N GLN A 419 11.23 40.28 22.63
CA GLN A 419 12.16 41.39 22.83
C GLN A 419 13.16 41.55 21.69
N ILE A 420 13.57 40.46 21.02
CA ILE A 420 14.34 40.54 19.77
C ILE A 420 13.52 41.28 18.69
N TYR A 421 12.26 40.87 18.47
CA TYR A 421 11.37 41.57 17.55
C TYR A 421 11.11 43.03 17.95
N GLY A 422 10.91 43.31 19.25
CA GLY A 422 10.73 44.66 19.77
C GLY A 422 11.94 45.57 19.49
N ARG A 423 13.16 45.10 19.76
CA ARG A 423 14.40 45.83 19.46
C ARG A 423 14.57 46.10 17.97
N LEU A 424 14.27 45.13 17.10
CA LEU A 424 14.36 45.29 15.64
C LEU A 424 13.37 46.33 15.09
N MET A 425 12.18 46.46 15.70
CA MET A 425 11.16 47.44 15.29
C MET A 425 11.23 48.78 16.04
N GLY A 426 12.01 48.87 17.11
CA GLY A 426 12.00 50.00 18.04
C GLY A 426 10.70 50.11 18.86
N VAL A 427 10.08 48.97 19.19
CA VAL A 427 8.80 48.84 19.91
C VAL A 427 9.03 48.21 21.29
N PRO A 428 8.46 48.74 22.38
CA PRO A 428 8.60 48.15 23.72
C PRO A 428 7.93 46.77 23.80
N ALA A 429 8.55 45.86 24.56
CA ALA A 429 8.17 44.45 24.66
C ALA A 429 8.33 43.94 26.10
N ASP A 430 7.24 43.99 26.88
CA ASP A 430 7.23 43.64 28.31
C ASP A 430 6.52 42.28 28.57
N SER A 431 6.84 41.62 29.68
CA SER A 431 6.12 40.42 30.18
C SER A 431 5.09 40.82 31.23
N VAL A 432 4.00 40.04 31.32
CA VAL A 432 2.90 40.21 32.26
C VAL A 432 2.46 38.84 32.80
N ARG A 433 2.31 38.70 34.12
CA ARG A 433 2.04 37.43 34.81
C ARG A 433 0.57 37.21 35.14
N ASP A 434 -0.13 38.27 35.54
CA ASP A 434 -1.52 38.21 36.00
C ASP A 434 -2.35 39.43 35.56
N ALA A 435 -3.65 39.42 35.86
CA ALA A 435 -4.57 40.49 35.47
C ALA A 435 -4.33 41.83 36.20
N ALA A 436 -3.70 41.85 37.37
CA ALA A 436 -3.33 43.07 38.08
C ALA A 436 -2.08 43.72 37.47
N GLU A 437 -1.06 42.91 37.14
CA GLU A 437 0.11 43.36 36.38
C GLU A 437 -0.26 43.80 34.96
N LEU A 438 -1.27 43.16 34.35
CA LEU A 438 -1.82 43.59 33.06
C LEU A 438 -2.47 44.97 33.17
N ARG A 439 -3.34 45.19 34.17
CA ARG A 439 -3.97 46.49 34.44
C ARG A 439 -2.94 47.60 34.64
N SER A 440 -1.93 47.38 35.48
CA SER A 440 -0.91 48.39 35.78
C SER A 440 0.02 48.65 34.58
N THR A 441 0.36 47.62 33.81
CA THR A 441 1.17 47.76 32.59
C THR A 441 0.43 48.49 31.48
N LEU A 442 -0.85 48.18 31.24
CA LEU A 442 -1.69 48.89 30.29
C LEU A 442 -1.85 50.37 30.67
N ALA A 443 -2.06 50.67 31.95
CA ALA A 443 -2.09 52.05 32.45
C ALA A 443 -0.73 52.78 32.26
N ARG A 444 0.40 52.10 32.50
CA ARG A 444 1.76 52.63 32.27
C ARG A 444 2.07 52.88 30.79
N LEU A 445 1.53 52.07 29.87
CA LEU A 445 1.76 52.24 28.42
C LEU A 445 1.05 53.46 27.84
N GLY A 446 0.03 54.01 28.53
CA GLY A 446 -0.55 55.33 28.28
C GLY A 446 -1.22 55.46 26.92
N ASN A 447 -1.11 56.66 26.31
CA ASN A 447 -1.82 57.07 25.09
C ASN A 447 -1.33 56.38 23.79
N ARG A 448 -0.77 55.17 23.84
CA ARG A 448 -0.39 54.41 22.65
C ARG A 448 -1.61 53.92 21.91
N LYS A 449 -1.70 54.19 20.61
CA LYS A 449 -2.85 53.80 19.79
C LYS A 449 -3.07 52.29 19.74
N ILE A 450 -2.02 51.47 19.72
CA ILE A 450 -2.12 50.02 19.53
C ILE A 450 -1.25 49.26 20.55
N ILE A 451 -1.85 48.33 21.28
CA ILE A 451 -1.14 47.39 22.17
C ILE A 451 -1.46 45.96 21.75
N LEU A 452 -0.43 45.15 21.49
CA LEU A 452 -0.56 43.76 21.04
C LEU A 452 -0.09 42.80 22.13
N ILE A 453 -0.89 41.79 22.48
CA ILE A 453 -0.59 40.79 23.52
C ILE A 453 -0.43 39.39 22.88
N ASP A 454 0.74 38.77 23.06
CA ASP A 454 0.94 37.35 22.79
C ASP A 454 0.57 36.54 24.04
N THR A 455 -0.08 35.39 23.88
CA THR A 455 -0.54 34.58 25.03
C THR A 455 0.05 33.18 25.03
N THR A 456 0.11 32.57 26.23
CA THR A 456 0.44 31.15 26.40
C THR A 456 -0.37 30.29 25.44
N GLY A 457 0.28 29.33 24.78
CA GLY A 457 -0.44 28.29 24.03
C GLY A 457 -1.17 27.35 24.97
N ILE A 458 -2.50 27.30 24.91
CA ILE A 458 -3.31 26.41 25.77
C ILE A 458 -4.13 25.46 24.89
N SER A 459 -4.09 24.16 25.21
CA SER A 459 -4.89 23.14 24.51
C SER A 459 -6.37 23.48 24.60
N GLN A 460 -7.12 23.29 23.52
CA GLN A 460 -8.57 23.52 23.49
C GLN A 460 -9.37 22.59 24.42
N ARG A 461 -8.73 21.56 24.96
CA ARG A 461 -9.28 20.61 25.95
C ARG A 461 -8.83 20.89 27.40
N ASP A 462 -8.03 21.94 27.61
CA ASP A 462 -7.55 22.35 28.94
C ASP A 462 -8.48 23.42 29.54
N ARG A 463 -8.85 23.24 30.82
CA ARG A 463 -9.66 24.20 31.60
C ARG A 463 -9.04 25.61 31.62
N ASN A 464 -7.71 25.68 31.50
CA ASN A 464 -6.95 26.92 31.57
C ASN A 464 -7.29 27.90 30.42
N VAL A 465 -8.00 27.46 29.36
CA VAL A 465 -8.55 28.37 28.33
C VAL A 465 -9.51 29.40 28.95
N ALA A 466 -10.32 29.00 29.92
CA ALA A 466 -11.23 29.90 30.64
C ALA A 466 -10.45 30.87 31.56
N GLU A 467 -9.36 30.41 32.16
CA GLU A 467 -8.48 31.23 33.01
C GLU A 467 -7.75 32.30 32.17
N GLN A 468 -7.26 31.95 30.98
CA GLN A 468 -6.68 32.91 30.02
C GLN A 468 -7.73 33.94 29.55
N ALA A 469 -8.97 33.51 29.26
CA ALA A 469 -10.04 34.44 28.92
C ALA A 469 -10.33 35.41 30.09
N ALA A 470 -10.46 34.89 31.31
CA ALA A 470 -10.69 35.70 32.51
C ALA A 470 -9.54 36.69 32.79
N LEU A 471 -8.28 36.33 32.55
CA LEU A 471 -7.13 37.23 32.68
C LEU A 471 -7.26 38.44 31.73
N LEU A 472 -7.63 38.19 30.47
CA LEU A 472 -7.79 39.25 29.45
C LEU A 472 -9.04 40.11 29.70
N THR A 473 -10.18 39.53 30.09
CA THR A 473 -11.39 40.27 30.45
C THR A 473 -11.15 41.17 31.68
N ASN A 474 -10.30 40.76 32.62
CA ASN A 474 -9.95 41.55 33.80
C ASN A 474 -8.79 42.55 33.57
N ALA A 475 -8.40 42.82 32.32
CA ALA A 475 -7.33 43.76 31.96
C ALA A 475 -7.63 45.24 32.24
N GLY A 476 -8.84 45.59 32.71
CA GLY A 476 -9.25 46.95 33.08
C GLY A 476 -9.63 47.87 31.92
N GLN A 477 -9.41 47.43 30.68
CA GLN A 477 -9.96 48.01 29.45
C GLN A 477 -10.24 46.88 28.44
N PRO A 478 -11.14 47.05 27.45
CA PRO A 478 -11.52 45.97 26.52
C PRO A 478 -10.33 45.42 25.72
N VAL A 479 -10.22 44.09 25.63
CA VAL A 479 -9.13 43.40 24.92
C VAL A 479 -9.71 42.59 23.78
N ARG A 480 -9.50 43.06 22.55
CA ARG A 480 -10.02 42.41 21.33
C ARG A 480 -9.26 41.10 21.07
N ARG A 481 -9.87 39.98 21.44
CA ARG A 481 -9.28 38.63 21.28
C ARG A 481 -9.37 38.19 19.81
N LEU A 482 -8.24 37.82 19.20
CA LEU A 482 -8.13 37.25 17.85
C LEU A 482 -7.69 35.79 17.94
N LEU A 483 -8.47 34.87 17.38
CA LEU A 483 -8.16 33.44 17.40
C LEU A 483 -7.17 33.06 16.30
N VAL A 484 -6.03 32.49 16.65
CA VAL A 484 -5.02 32.02 15.68
C VAL A 484 -5.29 30.56 15.33
N LEU A 485 -5.63 30.30 14.06
CA LEU A 485 -5.98 28.98 13.53
C LEU A 485 -4.86 28.46 12.62
N ASN A 486 -4.49 27.18 12.76
CA ASN A 486 -3.49 26.51 11.92
C ASN A 486 -4.16 25.89 10.67
N ALA A 487 -3.84 26.36 9.47
CA ALA A 487 -4.38 25.80 8.22
C ALA A 487 -4.02 24.32 7.99
N ALA A 488 -2.92 23.83 8.58
CA ALA A 488 -2.51 22.43 8.49
C ALA A 488 -3.20 21.49 9.51
N SER A 489 -4.06 22.00 10.39
CA SER A 489 -4.83 21.18 11.35
C SER A 489 -6.03 20.48 10.69
N GLN A 490 -6.47 19.37 11.28
CA GLN A 490 -7.70 18.68 10.87
C GLN A 490 -8.96 19.49 11.21
N GLY A 491 -10.04 19.28 10.45
CA GLY A 491 -11.31 20.00 10.61
C GLY A 491 -11.89 19.90 12.02
N ASP A 492 -11.95 18.69 12.59
CA ASP A 492 -12.49 18.47 13.94
C ASP A 492 -11.65 19.17 15.02
N THR A 493 -10.31 19.22 14.85
CA THR A 493 -9.42 19.97 15.73
C THR A 493 -9.66 21.48 15.62
N LEU A 494 -9.87 21.99 14.41
CA LEU A 494 -10.21 23.40 14.19
C LEU A 494 -11.58 23.75 14.78
N ASP A 495 -12.53 22.82 14.74
CA ASP A 495 -13.86 22.98 15.33
C ASP A 495 -13.82 23.02 16.87
N GLU A 496 -13.08 22.09 17.51
CA GLU A 496 -12.84 22.13 18.95
C GLU A 496 -12.16 23.44 19.37
N VAL A 497 -11.15 23.90 18.63
CA VAL A 497 -10.42 25.14 18.91
C VAL A 497 -11.34 26.36 18.78
N ALA A 498 -12.15 26.43 17.72
CA ALA A 498 -13.13 27.49 17.55
C ALA A 498 -14.19 27.45 18.67
N HIS A 499 -14.72 26.29 19.03
CA HIS A 499 -15.70 26.15 20.10
C HIS A 499 -15.15 26.58 21.46
N ALA A 500 -13.97 26.09 21.85
CA ALA A 500 -13.38 26.34 23.17
C ALA A 500 -12.97 27.81 23.40
N TYR A 501 -12.39 28.47 22.39
CA TYR A 501 -11.92 29.85 22.55
C TYR A 501 -13.03 30.90 22.41
N ARG A 502 -14.16 30.55 21.79
CA ARG A 502 -15.36 31.40 21.70
C ARG A 502 -16.21 31.34 22.96
N ASN A 503 -16.50 30.13 23.46
CA ASN A 503 -17.41 29.89 24.59
C ASN A 503 -16.76 30.19 25.97
N GLY A 504 -15.86 31.17 26.03
CA GLY A 504 -15.23 31.65 27.27
C GLY A 504 -16.10 32.66 28.02
N VAL A 505 -15.75 32.89 29.30
CA VAL A 505 -16.47 33.86 30.14
C VAL A 505 -16.02 35.29 29.82
N GLY A 506 -16.96 36.14 29.39
CA GLY A 506 -16.80 37.61 29.30
C GLY A 506 -17.12 38.20 27.93
N GLU A 507 -16.35 37.84 26.91
CA GLU A 507 -16.45 38.36 25.53
C GLU A 507 -16.07 37.26 24.51
N ASP A 508 -16.71 37.23 23.34
CA ASP A 508 -16.32 36.35 22.21
C ASP A 508 -15.00 36.83 21.57
N VAL A 509 -14.41 36.06 20.65
CA VAL A 509 -13.29 36.55 19.81
C VAL A 509 -13.84 37.42 18.67
N VAL A 510 -13.13 38.51 18.34
CA VAL A 510 -13.59 39.47 17.32
C VAL A 510 -13.36 38.99 15.88
N GLY A 511 -12.54 37.94 15.71
CA GLY A 511 -12.12 37.40 14.42
C GLY A 511 -10.98 36.40 14.59
N CYS A 512 -10.43 35.93 13.48
CA CYS A 512 -9.33 34.98 13.44
C CYS A 512 -8.21 35.37 12.46
N ILE A 513 -7.04 34.75 12.65
CA ILE A 513 -5.92 34.78 11.71
C ILE A 513 -5.60 33.33 11.36
N ILE A 514 -5.54 33.01 10.07
CA ILE A 514 -5.18 31.66 9.61
C ILE A 514 -3.68 31.64 9.28
N THR A 515 -2.93 30.74 9.90
CA THR A 515 -1.47 30.61 9.77
C THR A 515 -1.09 29.31 9.07
N LYS A 516 0.18 29.20 8.66
CA LYS A 516 0.77 27.98 8.06
C LYS A 516 0.07 27.52 6.78
N LEU A 517 -0.40 28.45 5.95
CA LEU A 517 -1.01 28.14 4.64
C LEU A 517 -0.01 27.45 3.69
N ASP A 518 1.28 27.68 3.91
CA ASP A 518 2.43 27.06 3.24
C ASP A 518 2.70 25.60 3.69
N GLU A 519 2.26 25.21 4.89
CA GLU A 519 2.33 23.83 5.39
C GLU A 519 1.02 23.04 5.11
N ALA A 520 -0.05 23.72 4.68
CA ALA A 520 -1.40 23.18 4.66
C ALA A 520 -1.71 22.35 3.40
N SER A 521 -1.99 21.05 3.60
CA SER A 521 -2.36 20.15 2.49
C SER A 521 -3.76 20.41 1.89
N ARG A 522 -4.67 21.05 2.63
CA ARG A 522 -5.96 21.60 2.17
C ARG A 522 -6.32 22.83 3.01
N LEU A 523 -6.86 23.87 2.38
CA LEU A 523 -7.29 25.10 3.08
C LEU A 523 -8.77 25.07 3.51
N ALA A 524 -9.60 24.27 2.85
CA ALA A 524 -11.06 24.26 3.08
C ALA A 524 -11.47 24.02 4.55
N PRO A 525 -10.83 23.14 5.36
CA PRO A 525 -11.24 22.95 6.76
C PRO A 525 -11.16 24.22 7.62
N ALA A 526 -10.21 25.11 7.34
CA ALA A 526 -10.08 26.37 8.05
C ALA A 526 -11.12 27.41 7.59
N LEU A 527 -11.43 27.44 6.29
CA LEU A 527 -12.48 28.31 5.73
C LEU A 527 -13.88 27.85 6.16
N ASP A 528 -14.12 26.53 6.16
CA ASP A 528 -15.32 25.88 6.68
C ASP A 528 -15.57 26.23 8.16
N THR A 529 -14.53 26.13 8.99
CA THR A 529 -14.58 26.53 10.40
C THR A 529 -14.91 28.02 10.52
N ALA A 530 -14.28 28.90 9.73
CA ALA A 530 -14.57 30.33 9.73
C ALA A 530 -16.02 30.65 9.32
N ILE A 531 -16.56 29.96 8.31
CA ILE A 531 -17.96 30.10 7.86
C ILE A 531 -18.93 29.63 8.96
N ARG A 532 -18.78 28.40 9.46
CA ARG A 532 -19.72 27.80 10.43
C ARG A 532 -19.73 28.51 11.77
N HIS A 533 -18.57 28.93 12.27
CA HIS A 533 -18.48 29.73 13.50
C HIS A 533 -18.70 31.23 13.27
N ARG A 534 -18.86 31.68 12.01
CA ARG A 534 -18.98 33.10 11.61
C ARG A 534 -17.80 33.97 12.10
N LEU A 535 -16.60 33.41 12.14
CA LEU A 535 -15.37 34.06 12.60
C LEU A 535 -14.72 34.85 11.46
N PRO A 536 -14.71 36.19 11.46
CA PRO A 536 -14.09 36.96 10.38
C PRO A 536 -12.59 36.69 10.31
N ILE A 537 -12.11 36.23 9.16
CA ILE A 537 -10.67 36.11 8.91
C ILE A 537 -10.12 37.51 8.65
N HIS A 538 -9.19 37.97 9.48
CA HIS A 538 -8.57 39.28 9.33
C HIS A 538 -7.33 39.18 8.43
N TYR A 539 -6.45 38.21 8.73
CA TYR A 539 -5.20 38.01 8.01
C TYR A 539 -4.94 36.54 7.71
N VAL A 540 -4.06 36.30 6.74
CA VAL A 540 -3.48 34.99 6.49
C VAL A 540 -1.95 35.05 6.44
N SER A 541 -1.28 33.99 6.92
CA SER A 541 0.18 33.93 7.03
C SER A 541 0.75 32.73 6.27
N GLN A 542 1.42 33.01 5.15
CA GLN A 542 1.94 32.03 4.19
C GLN A 542 3.45 31.77 4.37
N GLY A 543 3.89 31.55 5.60
CA GLY A 543 5.28 31.20 5.94
C GLY A 543 5.92 32.08 7.00
N GLN A 544 7.25 32.02 7.12
CA GLN A 544 7.94 32.39 8.35
C GLN A 544 8.51 33.82 8.40
N ARG A 545 8.67 34.51 7.25
CA ARG A 545 9.32 35.83 7.20
C ARG A 545 8.47 36.94 7.82
N VAL A 546 9.15 37.88 8.48
CA VAL A 546 8.57 39.07 9.14
C VAL A 546 9.17 40.32 8.49
N PRO A 547 8.36 41.30 8.03
CA PRO A 547 6.90 41.33 8.00
C PRO A 547 6.28 40.52 6.85
N GLU A 548 7.08 40.18 5.83
CA GLU A 548 6.65 39.88 4.46
C GLU A 548 5.46 38.92 4.31
N HIS A 549 5.38 37.84 5.10
CA HIS A 549 4.37 36.79 4.91
C HIS A 549 3.13 37.01 5.80
N LEU A 550 2.48 38.18 5.76
CA LEU A 550 1.18 38.44 6.41
C LEU A 550 0.27 39.30 5.52
N ASP A 551 -0.70 38.64 4.89
CA ASP A 551 -1.64 39.25 3.95
C ASP A 551 -2.99 39.56 4.62
N LEU A 552 -3.70 40.57 4.11
CA LEU A 552 -5.11 40.78 4.44
C LEU A 552 -5.95 39.68 3.75
N ALA A 553 -6.94 39.12 4.45
CA ALA A 553 -7.70 37.99 3.94
C ALA A 553 -8.71 38.38 2.83
N ASP A 554 -8.42 38.04 1.56
CA ASP A 554 -9.40 38.14 0.46
C ASP A 554 -10.27 36.88 0.35
N ARG A 555 -11.58 37.06 0.14
CA ARG A 555 -12.54 35.96 -0.02
C ARG A 555 -12.29 35.15 -1.27
N SER A 556 -12.03 35.81 -2.40
CA SER A 556 -11.92 35.12 -3.69
C SER A 556 -10.66 34.25 -3.76
N THR A 557 -9.52 34.83 -3.39
CA THR A 557 -8.21 34.18 -3.33
C THR A 557 -8.21 32.97 -2.41
N LEU A 558 -8.85 33.05 -1.24
CA LEU A 558 -8.90 31.94 -0.29
C LEU A 558 -9.79 30.78 -0.79
N VAL A 559 -10.97 31.07 -1.32
CA VAL A 559 -11.85 30.02 -1.88
C VAL A 559 -11.23 29.40 -3.13
N ASP A 560 -10.63 30.21 -4.01
CA ASP A 560 -9.92 29.71 -5.19
C ASP A 560 -8.71 28.87 -4.82
N ALA A 561 -7.92 29.24 -3.81
CA ALA A 561 -6.80 28.44 -3.32
C ALA A 561 -7.26 27.10 -2.73
N ALA A 562 -8.38 27.08 -1.98
CA ALA A 562 -8.97 25.86 -1.44
C ALA A 562 -9.49 24.92 -2.53
N LEU A 563 -10.21 25.44 -3.53
CA LEU A 563 -10.72 24.64 -4.65
C LEU A 563 -9.59 24.19 -5.60
N ALA A 564 -8.57 25.02 -5.84
CA ALA A 564 -7.43 24.66 -6.69
C ALA A 564 -6.58 23.50 -6.13
N THR A 565 -6.72 23.15 -4.84
CA THR A 565 -6.09 21.96 -4.25
C THR A 565 -6.54 20.66 -4.91
N LEU A 566 -7.80 20.58 -5.39
CA LEU A 566 -8.37 19.41 -6.06
C LEU A 566 -7.54 18.97 -7.28
N ASN A 567 -7.00 19.95 -8.04
CA ASN A 567 -6.19 19.72 -9.22
C ASN A 567 -4.72 19.36 -8.92
N LYS A 568 -4.31 19.38 -7.65
CA LYS A 568 -2.91 19.21 -7.22
C LYS A 568 -2.68 17.94 -6.40
N THR A 569 -3.65 17.54 -5.57
CA THR A 569 -3.45 16.46 -4.58
C THR A 569 -4.73 15.65 -4.41
N ARG A 570 -4.70 14.35 -4.76
CA ARG A 570 -5.82 13.42 -4.51
C ARG A 570 -6.10 13.32 -3.01
N ALA A 571 -7.37 13.35 -2.62
CA ALA A 571 -7.77 13.19 -1.23
C ALA A 571 -7.62 11.73 -0.76
N LEU A 572 -6.94 11.53 0.38
CA LEU A 572 -6.67 10.21 0.97
C LEU A 572 -7.86 9.64 1.76
N TYR A 573 -8.73 10.52 2.29
CA TYR A 573 -9.83 10.19 3.19
C TYR A 573 -11.19 10.67 2.69
N ALA A 574 -11.28 11.20 1.46
CA ALA A 574 -12.56 11.49 0.84
C ALA A 574 -13.07 10.24 0.13
N PRO A 575 -14.37 9.90 0.26
CA PRO A 575 -14.94 8.75 -0.42
C PRO A 575 -14.93 9.00 -1.94
N SER A 576 -14.41 8.03 -2.69
CA SER A 576 -14.37 8.10 -4.14
C SER A 576 -15.75 7.93 -4.77
N GLU A 577 -15.84 8.08 -6.10
CA GLU A 577 -17.09 7.84 -6.84
C GLU A 577 -17.67 6.44 -6.58
N ALA A 578 -16.82 5.41 -6.42
CA ALA A 578 -17.24 4.06 -6.08
C ALA A 578 -17.70 3.92 -4.62
N ASP A 579 -17.03 4.59 -3.68
CA ASP A 579 -17.39 4.52 -2.25
C ASP A 579 -18.71 5.26 -1.98
N LEU A 580 -18.91 6.41 -2.63
CA LEU A 580 -20.19 7.14 -2.58
C LEU A 580 -21.30 6.39 -3.32
N ALA A 581 -21.03 5.78 -4.48
CA ALA A 581 -22.00 4.92 -5.16
C ALA A 581 -22.39 3.70 -4.30
N ALA A 582 -21.47 3.10 -3.56
CA ALA A 582 -21.78 2.03 -2.60
C ALA A 582 -22.69 2.50 -1.46
N LEU A 583 -22.43 3.70 -0.92
CA LEU A 583 -23.25 4.33 0.12
C LEU A 583 -24.64 4.76 -0.39
N TRP A 584 -24.75 5.27 -1.61
CA TRP A 584 -26.04 5.59 -2.22
C TRP A 584 -26.83 4.33 -2.61
N ASN A 585 -26.17 3.30 -3.14
CA ASN A 585 -26.81 2.02 -3.46
C ASN A 585 -27.35 1.30 -2.21
N THR A 586 -26.67 1.42 -1.07
CA THR A 586 -27.16 0.87 0.22
C THR A 586 -28.32 1.68 0.81
N SER A 587 -28.45 2.98 0.50
CA SER A 587 -29.69 3.72 0.76
C SER A 587 -30.82 3.39 -0.23
N SER A 588 -30.52 2.80 -1.40
CA SER A 588 -31.50 2.61 -2.48
C SER A 588 -32.18 1.24 -2.53
N THR A 589 -32.88 0.87 -1.45
CA THR A 589 -33.63 -0.40 -1.29
C THR A 589 -34.88 -0.54 -2.19
N GLN A 590 -34.91 0.14 -3.34
CA GLN A 590 -35.90 -0.02 -4.41
C GLN A 590 -35.30 -0.18 -5.82
N SER A 591 -33.98 0.00 -6.01
CA SER A 591 -33.32 -0.09 -7.33
C SER A 591 -32.69 -1.47 -7.62
N GLU A 592 -33.16 -2.51 -6.94
CA GLU A 592 -32.52 -3.84 -6.88
C GLU A 592 -32.62 -4.72 -8.14
N ARG A 593 -33.23 -4.24 -9.25
CA ARG A 593 -33.74 -5.13 -10.31
C ARG A 593 -33.36 -4.82 -11.77
N ASP A 594 -32.35 -3.96 -12.01
CA ASP A 594 -31.76 -3.84 -13.36
C ASP A 594 -30.24 -4.08 -13.38
N PRO A 595 -29.79 -5.31 -13.74
CA PRO A 595 -28.38 -5.62 -13.97
C PRO A 595 -27.75 -4.81 -15.13
N LEU A 596 -28.55 -4.35 -16.10
CA LEU A 596 -28.06 -3.58 -17.24
C LEU A 596 -27.65 -2.15 -16.83
N ALA A 597 -28.43 -1.52 -15.92
CA ALA A 597 -28.05 -0.24 -15.32
C ALA A 597 -26.73 -0.34 -14.52
N ARG A 598 -26.56 -1.39 -13.73
CA ARG A 598 -25.30 -1.66 -13.00
C ARG A 598 -24.10 -1.85 -13.94
N ARG A 599 -24.27 -2.60 -15.04
CA ARG A 599 -23.23 -2.76 -16.08
C ARG A 599 -22.85 -1.46 -16.79
N ARG A 600 -23.81 -0.58 -17.07
CA ARG A 600 -23.53 0.76 -17.65
C ARG A 600 -22.73 1.67 -16.71
N LEU A 601 -22.96 1.57 -15.39
CA LEU A 601 -22.15 2.28 -14.40
C LEU A 601 -20.71 1.74 -14.35
N LEU A 602 -20.51 0.43 -14.52
CA LEU A 602 -19.16 -0.15 -14.69
C LEU A 602 -18.47 0.38 -15.96
N ALA A 603 -19.18 0.47 -17.09
CA ALA A 603 -18.64 1.04 -18.33
C ALA A 603 -18.23 2.51 -18.15
N ALA A 604 -19.07 3.32 -17.49
CA ALA A 604 -18.77 4.70 -17.17
C ALA A 604 -17.54 4.86 -16.23
N ALA A 605 -17.36 3.94 -15.28
CA ALA A 605 -16.22 3.95 -14.35
C ALA A 605 -14.89 3.47 -14.98
N MET A 606 -14.95 2.71 -16.09
CA MET A 606 -13.76 2.14 -16.75
C MET A 606 -13.28 2.92 -17.99
N HIS A 607 -14.15 3.67 -18.65
CA HIS A 607 -13.82 4.35 -19.91
C HIS A 607 -13.69 5.88 -19.77
N ARG A 608 -12.72 6.46 -20.48
CA ARG A 608 -12.70 7.89 -20.81
C ARG A 608 -13.88 8.24 -21.75
N PRO A 609 -14.29 9.52 -21.85
CA PRO A 609 -15.40 9.92 -22.72
C PRO A 609 -15.07 9.71 -24.21
N VAL A 610 -15.50 8.57 -24.73
CA VAL A 610 -15.56 8.17 -26.14
C VAL A 610 -16.99 7.70 -26.43
N SER A 611 -17.38 7.56 -27.69
CA SER A 611 -18.73 7.21 -28.16
C SER A 611 -19.36 6.06 -27.36
N ALA A 612 -20.46 6.33 -26.65
CA ALA A 612 -21.09 5.41 -25.70
C ALA A 612 -21.71 4.12 -26.32
N GLY A 613 -21.59 3.91 -27.63
CA GLY A 613 -21.99 2.67 -28.31
C GLY A 613 -20.86 1.66 -28.51
N GLU A 614 -19.60 2.08 -28.46
CA GLU A 614 -18.44 1.19 -28.70
C GLU A 614 -17.88 0.64 -27.38
N ALA A 615 -17.87 1.46 -26.32
CA ALA A 615 -17.32 1.11 -25.01
C ALA A 615 -18.04 -0.06 -24.30
N ASP A 616 -19.37 -0.11 -24.34
CA ASP A 616 -20.17 -1.21 -23.73
C ASP A 616 -19.77 -2.58 -24.33
N GLY A 617 -19.49 -2.61 -25.64
CA GLY A 617 -19.06 -3.82 -26.36
C GLY A 617 -17.61 -4.23 -26.10
N GLU A 618 -16.70 -3.27 -25.92
CA GLU A 618 -15.32 -3.57 -25.48
C GLU A 618 -15.31 -4.15 -24.05
N LEU A 619 -16.11 -3.57 -23.14
CA LEU A 619 -16.22 -4.05 -21.77
C LEU A 619 -16.83 -5.45 -21.70
N GLU A 620 -17.97 -5.71 -22.34
CA GLU A 620 -18.61 -7.03 -22.25
C GLU A 620 -17.70 -8.16 -22.75
N GLN A 621 -16.93 -7.92 -23.82
CA GLN A 621 -15.92 -8.88 -24.28
C GLN A 621 -14.75 -9.04 -23.29
N ALA A 622 -14.29 -7.96 -22.65
CA ALA A 622 -13.24 -8.03 -21.62
C ALA A 622 -13.70 -8.78 -20.36
N LEU A 623 -14.95 -8.63 -19.95
CA LEU A 623 -15.56 -9.39 -18.85
C LEU A 623 -15.77 -10.86 -19.24
N GLY A 624 -16.22 -11.13 -20.47
CA GLY A 624 -16.32 -12.48 -21.02
C GLY A 624 -14.96 -13.19 -21.03
N TRP A 625 -13.87 -12.50 -21.41
CA TRP A 625 -12.50 -13.02 -21.34
C TRP A 625 -12.09 -13.32 -19.90
N LEU A 626 -12.32 -12.40 -18.96
CA LEU A 626 -11.98 -12.59 -17.53
C LEU A 626 -12.73 -13.78 -16.88
N ALA A 627 -13.95 -14.06 -17.33
CA ALA A 627 -14.73 -15.20 -16.87
C ALA A 627 -14.33 -16.54 -17.54
N ALA A 628 -13.80 -16.48 -18.77
CA ALA A 628 -13.39 -17.65 -19.55
C ALA A 628 -11.93 -18.09 -19.27
N ASP A 629 -11.03 -17.17 -18.91
CA ASP A 629 -9.64 -17.51 -18.58
C ASP A 629 -9.55 -18.23 -17.21
N PRO A 630 -9.02 -19.46 -17.14
CA PRO A 630 -9.01 -20.23 -15.89
C PRO A 630 -8.27 -19.55 -14.74
N ALA A 631 -7.12 -18.93 -15.01
CA ALA A 631 -6.31 -18.30 -13.96
C ALA A 631 -7.04 -17.10 -13.36
N CYS A 632 -7.68 -16.27 -14.20
CA CYS A 632 -8.44 -15.09 -13.79
C CYS A 632 -9.76 -15.46 -13.09
N ALA A 633 -10.54 -16.38 -13.67
CA ALA A 633 -11.77 -16.87 -13.08
C ALA A 633 -11.54 -17.49 -11.70
N HIS A 634 -10.46 -18.26 -11.53
CA HIS A 634 -10.10 -18.80 -10.23
C HIS A 634 -9.55 -17.76 -9.26
N ALA A 635 -8.78 -16.76 -9.73
CA ALA A 635 -8.35 -15.66 -8.88
C ALA A 635 -9.56 -14.87 -8.31
N ARG A 636 -10.63 -14.69 -9.10
CA ARG A 636 -11.89 -14.10 -8.64
C ARG A 636 -12.61 -14.99 -7.61
N ALA A 637 -12.74 -16.29 -7.88
CA ALA A 637 -13.37 -17.24 -6.96
C ALA A 637 -12.62 -17.36 -5.62
N ALA A 638 -11.29 -17.46 -5.68
CA ALA A 638 -10.41 -17.47 -4.51
C ALA A 638 -10.55 -16.18 -3.67
N TRP A 639 -10.69 -15.03 -4.35
CA TRP A 639 -10.90 -13.75 -3.69
C TRP A 639 -12.29 -13.64 -3.04
N ARG A 640 -13.37 -14.06 -3.73
CA ARG A 640 -14.76 -14.14 -3.19
C ARG A 640 -14.82 -14.90 -1.86
N VAL A 641 -14.20 -16.08 -1.80
CA VAL A 641 -14.14 -16.93 -0.58
C VAL A 641 -13.35 -16.26 0.55
N ARG A 642 -12.38 -15.40 0.22
CA ARG A 642 -11.57 -14.68 1.22
C ARG A 642 -12.18 -13.35 1.67
N SER A 643 -13.03 -12.71 0.87
CA SER A 643 -13.64 -11.40 1.15
C SER A 643 -14.96 -11.46 1.92
N GLY A 644 -15.54 -12.64 2.13
CA GLY A 644 -16.87 -12.79 2.74
C GLY A 644 -18.04 -12.53 1.77
N ALA A 645 -17.77 -12.41 0.47
CA ALA A 645 -18.80 -12.30 -0.56
C ALA A 645 -19.55 -13.62 -0.80
N ALA A 646 -18.98 -14.75 -0.39
CA ALA A 646 -19.76 -15.94 -0.05
C ALA A 646 -20.26 -15.77 1.40
N GLY A 647 -21.59 -15.77 1.58
CA GLY A 647 -22.26 -15.25 2.77
C GLY A 647 -21.93 -15.96 4.10
N ASP A 648 -22.31 -15.29 5.20
CA ASP A 648 -21.96 -15.64 6.57
C ASP A 648 -22.28 -17.10 6.94
N ASP A 649 -21.24 -17.91 7.11
CA ASP A 649 -21.26 -19.04 8.04
C ASP A 649 -19.83 -19.41 8.52
N ALA A 650 -19.76 -19.79 9.80
CA ALA A 650 -18.58 -20.26 10.56
C ALA A 650 -17.35 -19.33 10.69
N ALA A 651 -16.88 -19.19 11.95
CA ALA A 651 -15.57 -18.63 12.31
C ALA A 651 -15.07 -19.18 13.67
N THR A 652 -14.63 -20.44 13.69
CA THR A 652 -13.79 -21.03 14.75
C THR A 652 -12.45 -21.49 14.14
N SER A 653 -11.46 -21.86 14.97
CA SER A 653 -10.10 -22.16 14.50
C SER A 653 -10.02 -23.30 13.47
N ASP A 654 -10.85 -24.33 13.59
CA ASP A 654 -10.83 -25.52 12.72
C ASP A 654 -11.21 -25.21 11.26
N ASP A 655 -11.88 -24.08 11.04
CA ASP A 655 -12.44 -23.67 9.75
C ASP A 655 -11.44 -22.90 8.87
N ALA A 656 -10.43 -22.24 9.43
CA ALA A 656 -9.38 -21.57 8.64
C ALA A 656 -8.57 -22.57 7.80
N ASP A 657 -8.21 -23.68 8.44
CA ASP A 657 -7.48 -24.82 7.86
C ASP A 657 -8.35 -25.55 6.81
N ALA A 658 -9.67 -25.62 7.03
CA ALA A 658 -10.63 -26.14 6.05
C ALA A 658 -10.78 -25.22 4.83
N LYS A 659 -10.96 -23.91 5.03
CA LYS A 659 -11.03 -22.88 3.97
C LYS A 659 -9.74 -22.85 3.13
N GLN A 660 -8.57 -23.05 3.73
CA GLN A 660 -7.29 -23.22 3.01
C GLN A 660 -7.26 -24.49 2.13
N ARG A 661 -7.64 -25.65 2.67
CA ARG A 661 -7.70 -26.92 1.91
C ARG A 661 -8.67 -26.83 0.73
N ALA A 662 -9.87 -26.28 0.97
CA ALA A 662 -10.90 -26.08 -0.05
C ALA A 662 -10.40 -25.17 -1.18
N LEU A 663 -9.67 -24.10 -0.85
CA LEU A 663 -9.06 -23.20 -1.83
C LEU A 663 -8.01 -23.91 -2.71
N SER A 664 -7.08 -24.68 -2.12
CA SER A 664 -6.10 -25.46 -2.88
C SER A 664 -6.77 -26.52 -3.76
N GLU A 665 -7.72 -27.28 -3.21
CA GLU A 665 -8.41 -28.35 -3.95
C GLU A 665 -9.31 -27.80 -5.07
N ALA A 666 -9.90 -26.61 -4.91
CA ALA A 666 -10.63 -25.95 -5.99
C ALA A 666 -9.70 -25.51 -7.15
N MET A 667 -8.47 -25.07 -6.85
CA MET A 667 -7.44 -24.81 -7.87
C MET A 667 -7.06 -26.10 -8.62
N LEU A 668 -6.83 -27.19 -7.89
CA LEU A 668 -6.45 -28.49 -8.44
C LEU A 668 -7.59 -29.11 -9.27
N ALA A 669 -8.83 -29.06 -8.78
CA ALA A 669 -10.01 -29.51 -9.49
C ALA A 669 -10.22 -28.76 -10.82
N MET A 670 -9.94 -27.45 -10.85
CA MET A 670 -9.93 -26.69 -12.10
C MET A 670 -8.84 -27.19 -13.05
N VAL A 671 -7.59 -27.36 -12.61
CA VAL A 671 -6.52 -27.90 -13.48
C VAL A 671 -6.89 -29.27 -14.06
N ARG A 672 -7.49 -30.15 -13.26
CA ARG A 672 -7.94 -31.48 -13.69
C ARG A 672 -9.09 -31.40 -14.72
N ARG A 673 -9.94 -30.37 -14.66
CA ARG A 673 -11.02 -30.10 -15.63
C ARG A 673 -10.51 -29.46 -16.93
N GLU A 674 -9.63 -28.47 -16.84
CA GLU A 674 -9.15 -27.70 -18.00
C GLU A 674 -8.07 -28.44 -18.81
N PHE A 675 -7.37 -29.41 -18.21
CA PHE A 675 -6.26 -30.13 -18.84
C PHE A 675 -6.52 -30.61 -20.29
N PRO A 676 -7.65 -31.27 -20.63
CA PRO A 676 -7.90 -31.76 -21.99
C PRO A 676 -8.06 -30.64 -23.04
N ALA A 677 -8.53 -29.47 -22.62
CA ALA A 677 -8.69 -28.31 -23.49
C ALA A 677 -7.39 -27.48 -23.56
N ALA A 678 -6.73 -27.27 -22.42
CA ALA A 678 -5.60 -26.35 -22.29
C ALA A 678 -4.24 -26.95 -22.70
N CYS A 679 -4.00 -28.24 -22.46
CA CYS A 679 -2.69 -28.89 -22.62
C CYS A 679 -2.62 -29.79 -23.86
N GLN A 680 -1.42 -30.13 -24.32
CA GLN A 680 -1.18 -31.17 -25.35
C GLN A 680 -1.00 -32.55 -24.72
N ARG A 681 -0.16 -32.64 -23.68
CA ARG A 681 0.20 -33.90 -23.01
C ARG A 681 0.57 -33.73 -21.53
N TYR A 682 1.08 -32.58 -21.10
CA TYR A 682 1.61 -32.36 -19.76
C TYR A 682 1.14 -31.06 -19.10
N VAL A 683 0.94 -31.10 -17.78
CA VAL A 683 0.92 -29.91 -16.91
C VAL A 683 2.36 -29.59 -16.49
N LEU A 684 2.80 -28.35 -16.68
CA LEU A 684 4.11 -27.90 -16.23
C LEU A 684 4.00 -27.29 -14.83
N ALA A 685 4.62 -27.94 -13.84
CA ALA A 685 4.73 -27.45 -12.47
C ALA A 685 5.98 -26.58 -12.35
N LEU A 686 5.81 -25.27 -12.57
CA LEU A 686 6.89 -24.29 -12.52
C LEU A 686 7.18 -23.88 -11.08
N HIS A 687 8.34 -24.28 -10.57
CA HIS A 687 8.82 -23.89 -9.24
C HIS A 687 9.74 -22.66 -9.31
N GLY A 688 9.50 -21.71 -8.42
CA GLY A 688 10.31 -20.49 -8.29
C GLY A 688 10.27 -19.93 -6.88
N LYS A 689 10.79 -18.70 -6.72
CA LYS A 689 10.81 -17.99 -5.44
C LYS A 689 10.68 -16.48 -5.59
N ALA A 690 10.03 -15.85 -4.61
CA ALA A 690 9.84 -14.42 -4.50
C ALA A 690 10.31 -13.92 -3.12
N THR A 691 11.01 -12.78 -3.08
CA THR A 691 11.46 -12.19 -1.80
C THR A 691 10.36 -11.31 -1.22
N LEU A 692 9.94 -11.57 0.01
CA LEU A 692 8.85 -10.84 0.68
C LEU A 692 9.42 -9.82 1.67
N LYS A 693 10.24 -8.87 1.19
CA LYS A 693 10.86 -7.82 2.00
C LYS A 693 10.34 -6.43 1.61
N GLY A 694 9.80 -5.70 2.59
CA GLY A 694 9.26 -4.35 2.43
C GLY A 694 8.11 -4.09 3.42
N ASN A 695 7.61 -2.86 3.48
CA ASN A 695 6.45 -2.54 4.31
C ASN A 695 5.23 -3.34 3.85
N GLY A 696 4.48 -3.93 4.78
CA GLY A 696 3.30 -4.75 4.47
C GLY A 696 3.60 -6.17 3.95
N LEU A 697 4.86 -6.63 4.01
CA LEU A 697 5.26 -8.00 3.66
C LEU A 697 5.76 -8.76 4.90
N PRO A 698 5.53 -10.08 5.02
CA PRO A 698 5.82 -10.87 6.22
C PRO A 698 7.31 -11.13 6.49
N GLY A 699 8.22 -10.63 5.64
CA GLY A 699 9.62 -11.00 5.65
C GLY A 699 9.90 -12.30 4.90
N GLY A 700 11.18 -12.66 4.80
CA GLY A 700 11.60 -13.96 4.25
C GLY A 700 11.43 -14.12 2.72
N VAL A 701 11.16 -15.36 2.31
CA VAL A 701 11.07 -15.79 0.90
C VAL A 701 9.89 -16.74 0.72
N ALA A 702 8.99 -16.43 -0.21
CA ALA A 702 8.00 -17.39 -0.68
C ALA A 702 8.62 -18.29 -1.77
N HIS A 703 8.64 -19.59 -1.54
CA HIS A 703 8.80 -20.60 -2.58
C HIS A 703 7.42 -20.93 -3.14
N ALA A 704 7.29 -20.93 -4.46
CA ALA A 704 6.00 -20.91 -5.14
C ALA A 704 5.98 -21.92 -6.28
N THR A 705 4.85 -22.60 -6.48
CA THR A 705 4.61 -23.44 -7.65
C THR A 705 3.41 -22.92 -8.44
N PHE A 706 3.62 -22.65 -9.73
CA PHE A 706 2.55 -22.37 -10.69
C PHE A 706 2.33 -23.58 -11.59
N LEU A 707 1.08 -23.99 -11.76
CA LEU A 707 0.68 -24.99 -12.73
C LEU A 707 0.31 -24.30 -14.05
N MET A 708 0.96 -24.72 -15.13
CA MET A 708 0.82 -24.14 -16.47
C MET A 708 0.51 -25.24 -17.49
N SER A 709 -0.12 -24.87 -18.59
CA SER A 709 -0.21 -25.69 -19.79
C SER A 709 1.16 -25.76 -20.49
N ASP A 710 1.48 -26.92 -21.06
CA ASP A 710 2.61 -27.13 -21.98
C ASP A 710 2.53 -26.33 -23.30
N ARG A 711 1.42 -25.60 -23.53
CA ARG A 711 1.24 -24.62 -24.62
C ARG A 711 1.57 -23.18 -24.23
N GLY A 712 1.71 -22.86 -22.94
CA GLY A 712 2.06 -21.50 -22.47
C GLY A 712 1.17 -20.91 -21.39
N ALA A 713 -0.13 -21.24 -21.36
CA ALA A 713 -1.09 -20.60 -20.44
C ALA A 713 -0.83 -20.95 -18.96
N ALA A 714 -0.99 -19.99 -18.05
CA ALA A 714 -1.08 -20.27 -16.63
C ALA A 714 -2.47 -20.82 -16.28
N LEU A 715 -2.54 -21.75 -15.33
CA LEU A 715 -3.79 -22.37 -14.89
C LEU A 715 -4.08 -22.07 -13.41
N ALA A 716 -3.15 -22.40 -12.52
CA ALA A 716 -3.35 -22.24 -11.07
C ALA A 716 -2.05 -22.10 -10.26
N ALA A 717 -2.18 -21.74 -8.98
CA ALA A 717 -1.08 -21.58 -8.03
C ALA A 717 -1.26 -22.34 -6.69
N PRO A 718 -1.59 -23.65 -6.69
CA PRO A 718 -2.09 -24.36 -5.51
C PRO A 718 -1.07 -24.61 -4.39
N VAL A 719 0.23 -24.38 -4.62
CA VAL A 719 1.26 -24.72 -3.61
C VAL A 719 2.26 -23.58 -3.40
N GLN A 720 2.28 -23.06 -2.18
CA GLN A 720 3.17 -22.01 -1.73
C GLN A 720 3.83 -22.44 -0.41
N GLN A 721 5.03 -21.94 -0.13
CA GLN A 721 5.77 -22.23 1.09
C GLN A 721 6.56 -21.00 1.52
N LEU A 722 6.22 -20.44 2.67
CA LEU A 722 6.84 -19.23 3.21
C LEU A 722 8.01 -19.63 4.11
N MET A 723 9.22 -19.25 3.72
CA MET A 723 10.42 -19.36 4.54
C MET A 723 10.60 -18.04 5.30
N LEU A 724 10.03 -17.97 6.50
CA LEU A 724 10.01 -16.79 7.36
C LEU A 724 11.18 -16.82 8.36
N PRO A 725 11.58 -15.69 8.97
CA PRO A 725 12.70 -15.65 9.92
C PRO A 725 12.52 -16.53 11.17
N HIS A 726 11.27 -16.87 11.50
CA HIS A 726 10.86 -17.61 12.69
C HIS A 726 10.30 -19.02 12.38
N GLY A 727 10.44 -19.53 11.15
CA GLY A 727 9.98 -20.87 10.78
C GLY A 727 9.52 -20.99 9.32
N ALA A 728 9.22 -22.22 8.89
CA ALA A 728 8.65 -22.50 7.58
C ALA A 728 7.14 -22.79 7.68
N LEU A 729 6.36 -22.23 6.76
CA LEU A 729 4.92 -22.49 6.63
C LEU A 729 4.64 -23.02 5.22
N ALA A 730 3.84 -24.07 5.08
CA ALA A 730 3.54 -24.72 3.80
C ALA A 730 2.03 -24.79 3.57
N THR A 731 1.53 -24.35 2.40
CA THR A 731 0.07 -24.32 2.16
C THR A 731 -0.52 -25.72 1.94
N HIS A 732 0.32 -26.72 1.70
CA HIS A 732 -0.07 -28.13 1.56
C HIS A 732 0.09 -28.97 2.85
N VAL A 733 0.70 -28.41 3.91
CA VAL A 733 0.80 -29.07 5.22
C VAL A 733 0.08 -28.18 6.25
N PRO A 734 -1.20 -28.45 6.54
CA PRO A 734 -2.01 -27.63 7.45
C PRO A 734 -1.50 -27.65 8.90
N GLY A 735 -1.90 -26.64 9.69
CA GLY A 735 -1.73 -26.62 11.15
C GLY A 735 -0.32 -26.78 11.75
N SER A 736 0.77 -26.73 10.97
CA SER A 736 2.13 -26.94 11.51
C SER A 736 3.18 -26.00 10.90
N ALA A 737 3.92 -25.33 11.79
CA ALA A 737 5.18 -24.71 11.44
C ALA A 737 6.21 -25.82 11.23
N VAL A 738 6.60 -26.05 9.97
CA VAL A 738 7.65 -27.01 9.65
C VAL A 738 8.97 -26.45 10.19
N GLY A 739 9.86 -27.33 10.65
CA GLY A 739 11.21 -26.97 11.09
C GLY A 739 12.05 -26.29 9.99
N PRO A 740 13.36 -26.06 10.19
CA PRO A 740 14.20 -25.38 9.21
C PRO A 740 14.40 -26.21 7.91
N VAL A 741 13.40 -26.16 7.02
CA VAL A 741 13.37 -26.82 5.71
C VAL A 741 14.39 -26.17 4.79
N ASN A 742 15.29 -26.94 4.17
CA ASN A 742 16.18 -26.36 3.17
C ASN A 742 15.48 -26.21 1.80
N ALA A 743 16.01 -25.39 0.91
CA ALA A 743 15.36 -25.06 -0.37
C ALA A 743 15.15 -26.26 -1.33
N ALA A 744 15.87 -27.37 -1.12
CA ALA A 744 15.70 -28.62 -1.86
C ALA A 744 14.55 -29.47 -1.26
N ASP A 745 14.55 -29.72 0.05
CA ASP A 745 13.48 -30.46 0.74
C ASP A 745 12.12 -29.76 0.54
N ALA A 746 12.12 -28.43 0.54
CA ALA A 746 10.98 -27.60 0.21
C ALA A 746 10.43 -27.91 -1.19
N LEU A 747 11.30 -28.14 -2.19
CA LEU A 747 10.87 -28.50 -3.55
C LEU A 747 10.39 -29.95 -3.63
N LEU A 748 11.04 -30.90 -2.96
CA LEU A 748 10.62 -32.30 -2.87
C LEU A 748 9.21 -32.41 -2.26
N SER A 749 8.97 -31.79 -1.11
CA SER A 749 7.65 -31.83 -0.44
C SER A 749 6.53 -31.21 -1.29
N ARG A 750 6.81 -30.15 -2.08
CA ARG A 750 5.84 -29.61 -3.06
C ARG A 750 5.69 -30.48 -4.31
N ALA A 751 6.68 -31.32 -4.64
CA ALA A 751 6.60 -32.26 -5.76
C ALA A 751 5.75 -33.48 -5.39
N GLU A 752 6.04 -34.09 -4.23
CA GLU A 752 5.29 -35.21 -3.65
C GLU A 752 3.79 -34.88 -3.53
N TYR A 753 3.45 -33.74 -2.91
CA TYR A 753 2.06 -33.29 -2.79
C TYR A 753 1.37 -33.12 -4.15
N LEU A 754 2.07 -32.57 -5.16
CA LEU A 754 1.49 -32.39 -6.49
C LEU A 754 1.26 -33.71 -7.22
N ALA A 755 2.13 -34.71 -7.04
CA ALA A 755 1.89 -36.03 -7.61
C ALA A 755 0.67 -36.72 -7.00
N GLN A 756 0.46 -36.58 -5.69
CA GLN A 756 -0.76 -37.06 -5.03
C GLN A 756 -2.01 -36.28 -5.49
N ALA A 757 -1.93 -34.95 -5.51
CA ALA A 757 -3.08 -34.07 -5.73
C ALA A 757 -3.54 -33.91 -7.20
N LEU A 758 -2.62 -34.07 -8.16
CA LEU A 758 -2.95 -34.13 -9.59
C LEU A 758 -3.34 -35.54 -10.04
N GLY A 759 -3.02 -36.57 -9.25
CA GLY A 759 -3.31 -37.97 -9.55
C GLY A 759 -2.74 -38.39 -10.90
N ASN A 760 -3.59 -38.94 -11.77
CA ASN A 760 -3.18 -39.51 -13.06
C ASN A 760 -2.83 -38.47 -14.14
N LEU A 761 -2.87 -37.16 -13.87
CA LEU A 761 -2.48 -36.16 -14.87
C LEU A 761 -0.96 -36.16 -15.08
N PRO A 762 -0.46 -36.33 -16.33
CA PRO A 762 0.96 -36.24 -16.61
C PRO A 762 1.47 -34.82 -16.30
N HIS A 763 2.49 -34.71 -15.46
CA HIS A 763 3.08 -33.42 -15.09
C HIS A 763 4.60 -33.45 -15.07
N VAL A 764 5.23 -32.28 -15.20
CA VAL A 764 6.69 -32.12 -15.24
C VAL A 764 7.11 -30.95 -14.34
N HIS A 765 8.06 -31.20 -13.44
CA HIS A 765 8.58 -30.19 -12.51
C HIS A 765 9.68 -29.35 -13.17
N LEU A 766 9.43 -28.04 -13.35
CA LEU A 766 10.35 -27.09 -13.98
C LEU A 766 11.01 -26.22 -12.90
N PHE A 767 12.34 -26.24 -12.81
CA PHE A 767 13.09 -25.43 -11.84
C PHE A 767 14.44 -24.93 -12.36
N ASP A 768 15.05 -23.95 -11.68
CA ASP A 768 16.45 -23.56 -11.90
C ASP A 768 17.37 -24.55 -11.18
N MET A 769 18.41 -25.05 -11.87
CA MET A 769 19.30 -26.09 -11.35
C MET A 769 20.06 -25.65 -10.10
N GLY A 770 19.74 -26.28 -8.97
CA GLY A 770 20.47 -26.19 -7.70
C GLY A 770 21.56 -27.26 -7.57
N THR A 771 21.54 -28.00 -6.47
CA THR A 771 22.41 -29.17 -6.26
C THR A 771 21.96 -30.35 -7.13
N THR A 772 22.90 -31.09 -7.71
CA THR A 772 22.61 -32.31 -8.51
C THR A 772 21.86 -33.37 -7.71
N ALA A 773 22.04 -33.40 -6.38
CA ALA A 773 21.31 -34.27 -5.48
C ALA A 773 19.77 -34.10 -5.55
N LEU A 774 19.26 -32.88 -5.72
CA LEU A 774 17.81 -32.63 -5.83
C LEU A 774 17.22 -33.27 -7.09
N SER A 775 17.88 -33.10 -8.24
CA SER A 775 17.50 -33.75 -9.50
C SER A 775 17.57 -35.27 -9.45
N LEU A 776 18.50 -35.83 -8.66
CA LEU A 776 18.62 -37.28 -8.48
C LEU A 776 17.56 -37.83 -7.50
N ALA A 777 17.19 -37.08 -6.45
CA ALA A 777 16.10 -37.43 -5.54
C ALA A 777 14.75 -37.47 -6.27
N LEU A 778 14.40 -36.42 -7.03
CA LEU A 778 13.19 -36.38 -7.86
C LEU A 778 13.12 -37.56 -8.85
N SER A 779 14.25 -37.95 -9.45
CA SER A 779 14.30 -39.14 -10.31
C SER A 779 14.11 -40.46 -9.56
N ALA A 780 14.58 -40.57 -8.32
CA ALA A 780 14.41 -41.77 -7.48
C ALA A 780 12.97 -41.92 -6.96
N GLU A 781 12.30 -40.79 -6.71
CA GLU A 781 10.87 -40.70 -6.37
C GLU A 781 9.95 -40.85 -7.60
N GLY A 782 10.52 -40.92 -8.82
CA GLY A 782 9.79 -41.14 -10.07
C GLY A 782 9.20 -39.87 -10.73
N HIS A 783 9.44 -38.69 -10.17
CA HIS A 783 8.98 -37.41 -10.73
C HIS A 783 9.66 -37.10 -12.07
N LEU A 784 8.89 -36.67 -13.07
CA LEU A 784 9.43 -36.15 -14.33
C LEU A 784 9.84 -34.67 -14.16
N TRP A 785 11.04 -34.27 -14.59
CA TRP A 785 11.55 -32.92 -14.34
C TRP A 785 12.42 -32.32 -15.44
N LEU A 786 12.52 -30.99 -15.44
CA LEU A 786 13.35 -30.17 -16.33
C LEU A 786 14.06 -29.08 -15.51
N ALA A 787 15.39 -29.18 -15.39
CA ALA A 787 16.21 -28.25 -14.64
C ALA A 787 17.00 -27.32 -15.57
N ARG A 788 16.60 -26.05 -15.65
CA ARG A 788 17.31 -25.03 -16.43
C ARG A 788 18.69 -24.80 -15.80
N SER A 789 19.73 -25.06 -16.57
CA SER A 789 21.09 -25.21 -16.08
C SER A 789 22.05 -24.14 -16.65
N PRO A 790 23.05 -23.68 -15.87
CA PRO A 790 24.05 -22.75 -16.40
C PRO A 790 24.97 -23.47 -17.39
N GLY A 791 25.37 -22.81 -18.48
CA GLY A 791 26.23 -23.41 -19.51
C GLY A 791 27.58 -23.91 -19.01
N ALA A 792 28.07 -23.37 -17.88
CA ALA A 792 29.30 -23.79 -17.21
C ALA A 792 29.14 -25.04 -16.31
N LEU A 793 27.94 -25.62 -16.19
CA LEU A 793 27.72 -26.83 -15.40
C LEU A 793 28.60 -27.98 -15.95
N ARG A 794 29.38 -28.60 -15.05
CA ARG A 794 30.28 -29.71 -15.38
C ARG A 794 29.50 -31.03 -15.39
N ILE A 795 29.63 -31.78 -16.48
CA ILE A 795 28.95 -33.07 -16.69
C ILE A 795 29.91 -34.07 -17.35
N LEU A 796 29.48 -35.33 -17.45
CA LEU A 796 30.18 -36.39 -18.21
C LEU A 796 29.46 -36.62 -19.53
N HIS A 797 30.18 -36.58 -20.65
CA HIS A 797 29.66 -36.93 -21.97
C HIS A 797 30.64 -37.91 -22.61
N GLU A 798 30.15 -39.09 -23.01
CA GLU A 798 31.01 -40.23 -23.44
C GLU A 798 32.16 -40.47 -22.43
N ASP A 799 31.77 -40.51 -21.14
CA ASP A 799 32.61 -40.60 -19.93
C ASP A 799 33.69 -39.52 -19.75
N CYS A 800 33.77 -38.56 -20.67
CA CYS A 800 34.71 -37.44 -20.64
C CYS A 800 34.15 -36.24 -19.83
N PRO A 801 34.88 -35.71 -18.82
CA PRO A 801 34.46 -34.52 -18.07
C PRO A 801 34.50 -33.24 -18.91
N THR A 802 33.34 -32.62 -19.12
CA THR A 802 33.18 -31.43 -19.97
C THR A 802 32.09 -30.48 -19.42
N THR A 803 31.58 -29.54 -20.22
CA THR A 803 30.51 -28.59 -19.86
C THR A 803 29.41 -28.53 -20.92
N LEU A 804 28.18 -28.16 -20.49
CA LEU A 804 27.03 -27.99 -21.38
C LEU A 804 27.32 -27.00 -22.53
N HIS A 805 28.05 -25.91 -22.24
CA HIS A 805 28.41 -24.93 -23.26
C HIS A 805 29.36 -25.50 -24.31
N ALA A 806 30.38 -26.28 -23.90
CA ALA A 806 31.34 -26.88 -24.83
C ALA A 806 30.66 -27.84 -25.81
N ILE A 807 29.85 -28.78 -25.31
CA ILE A 807 29.07 -29.72 -26.13
C ILE A 807 28.13 -28.97 -27.09
N SER A 808 27.48 -27.90 -26.63
CA SER A 808 26.55 -27.11 -27.47
C SER A 808 27.19 -26.38 -28.65
N ARG A 809 28.53 -26.38 -28.76
CA ARG A 809 29.26 -25.90 -29.95
C ARG A 809 29.51 -27.01 -30.98
N GLN A 810 29.40 -28.27 -30.58
CA GLN A 810 29.67 -29.45 -31.40
C GLN A 810 28.39 -30.12 -31.91
N LEU A 811 27.27 -30.00 -31.17
CA LEU A 811 25.98 -30.53 -31.59
C LEU A 811 25.34 -29.72 -32.75
N GLY A 812 24.79 -30.44 -33.72
CA GLY A 812 23.92 -29.85 -34.75
C GLY A 812 22.57 -29.41 -34.18
N TYR A 813 22.06 -28.28 -34.65
CA TYR A 813 20.77 -27.72 -34.23
C TYR A 813 19.70 -27.95 -35.30
N LEU A 814 18.49 -28.29 -34.86
CA LEU A 814 17.30 -28.46 -35.69
C LEU A 814 16.28 -27.35 -35.37
N PRO A 815 15.47 -26.89 -36.34
CA PRO A 815 14.43 -25.90 -36.08
C PRO A 815 13.31 -26.50 -35.22
N ALA A 816 12.86 -25.76 -34.21
CA ALA A 816 11.85 -26.17 -33.22
C ALA A 816 10.53 -25.37 -33.31
N GLY A 817 10.42 -24.47 -34.29
CA GLY A 817 9.28 -23.58 -34.53
C GLY A 817 9.55 -22.11 -34.19
N PRO A 818 8.54 -21.23 -34.26
CA PRO A 818 8.65 -19.86 -33.74
C PRO A 818 8.70 -19.86 -32.20
N VAL A 819 9.20 -18.77 -31.62
CA VAL A 819 9.15 -18.56 -30.17
C VAL A 819 7.74 -18.12 -29.72
N PRO A 820 7.15 -18.74 -28.67
CA PRO A 820 5.87 -18.31 -28.12
C PRO A 820 5.88 -16.82 -27.73
N GLY A 821 4.92 -16.06 -28.25
CA GLY A 821 4.79 -14.61 -28.04
C GLY A 821 5.82 -13.74 -28.78
N GLN A 822 6.68 -14.31 -29.64
CA GLN A 822 7.71 -13.60 -30.40
C GLN A 822 7.82 -14.17 -31.84
N PRO A 823 6.82 -13.91 -32.71
CA PRO A 823 6.75 -14.49 -34.05
C PRO A 823 7.90 -14.06 -34.98
N GLU A 824 8.67 -13.03 -34.63
CA GLU A 824 9.88 -12.59 -35.31
C GLU A 824 11.12 -13.45 -35.01
N ASN A 825 11.06 -14.31 -33.99
CA ASN A 825 12.19 -15.10 -33.49
C ASN A 825 11.97 -16.62 -33.71
N ALA A 826 12.97 -17.28 -34.28
CA ALA A 826 13.01 -18.73 -34.46
C ALA A 826 13.65 -19.44 -33.26
N LEU A 827 13.02 -20.54 -32.83
CA LEU A 827 13.57 -21.45 -31.84
C LEU A 827 14.32 -22.58 -32.54
N TRP A 828 15.52 -22.88 -32.07
CA TRP A 828 16.35 -24.00 -32.52
C TRP A 828 16.73 -24.89 -31.32
N ALA A 829 16.71 -26.20 -31.52
CA ALA A 829 16.97 -27.20 -30.48
C ALA A 829 18.10 -28.14 -30.88
N CYS A 830 18.93 -28.52 -29.91
CA CYS A 830 19.82 -29.68 -29.99
C CYS A 830 19.78 -30.46 -28.67
N GLY A 831 20.30 -31.69 -28.66
CA GLY A 831 20.43 -32.46 -27.42
C GLY A 831 21.27 -33.72 -27.55
N THR A 832 21.66 -34.28 -26.41
CA THR A 832 22.44 -35.53 -26.29
C THR A 832 22.22 -36.17 -24.91
N GLU A 833 22.65 -37.43 -24.73
CA GLU A 833 22.71 -38.06 -23.41
C GLU A 833 23.97 -37.62 -22.65
N ILE A 834 23.86 -37.47 -21.33
CA ILE A 834 24.97 -37.13 -20.43
C ILE A 834 24.88 -37.95 -19.13
N GLY A 835 26.01 -38.12 -18.45
CA GLY A 835 26.09 -38.53 -17.04
C GLY A 835 26.33 -37.34 -16.12
N LEU A 836 25.89 -37.44 -14.87
CA LEU A 836 26.27 -36.50 -13.81
C LEU A 836 27.43 -37.07 -13.00
N SER A 837 28.49 -36.27 -12.82
CA SER A 837 29.59 -36.64 -11.93
C SER A 837 29.18 -36.45 -10.47
N GLN A 838 29.17 -37.53 -9.69
CA GLN A 838 28.97 -37.51 -8.23
C GLN A 838 30.06 -38.35 -7.56
N ARG A 839 30.51 -37.97 -6.35
CA ARG A 839 31.48 -38.77 -5.60
C ARG A 839 30.81 -40.06 -5.10
N GLY A 840 31.32 -41.21 -5.55
CA GLY A 840 30.99 -42.54 -4.98
C GLY A 840 29.69 -43.18 -5.49
N LYS A 841 29.04 -42.63 -6.52
CA LYS A 841 27.89 -43.26 -7.21
C LYS A 841 27.94 -42.95 -8.70
N GLU A 842 27.55 -43.91 -9.53
CA GLU A 842 27.24 -43.63 -10.94
C GLU A 842 26.00 -42.73 -11.01
N GLY A 843 26.14 -41.54 -11.56
CA GLY A 843 25.01 -40.64 -11.81
C GLY A 843 24.23 -41.13 -13.03
N GLY A 844 22.96 -41.49 -12.82
CA GLY A 844 22.09 -41.99 -13.90
C GLY A 844 22.07 -41.08 -15.12
N ARG A 845 21.95 -41.68 -16.32
CA ARG A 845 21.95 -40.96 -17.59
C ARG A 845 20.75 -40.00 -17.66
N LEU A 846 21.01 -38.79 -18.14
CA LEU A 846 20.03 -37.73 -18.36
C LEU A 846 20.15 -37.21 -19.79
N ARG A 847 19.12 -36.52 -20.28
CA ARG A 847 19.20 -35.78 -21.53
C ARG A 847 19.57 -34.32 -21.26
N MET A 848 20.64 -33.87 -21.92
CA MET A 848 20.94 -32.45 -22.10
C MET A 848 20.15 -31.96 -23.32
N ILE A 849 19.35 -30.92 -23.16
CA ILE A 849 18.74 -30.16 -24.26
C ILE A 849 19.28 -28.74 -24.24
N CYS A 850 19.51 -28.16 -25.42
CA CYS A 850 19.86 -26.76 -25.56
C CYS A 850 18.91 -26.06 -26.55
N ALA A 851 18.36 -24.93 -26.11
CA ALA A 851 17.51 -24.05 -26.90
C ALA A 851 18.33 -22.81 -27.33
N ARG A 852 18.29 -22.44 -28.61
CA ARG A 852 18.76 -21.15 -29.13
C ARG A 852 17.57 -20.37 -29.68
N ILE A 853 17.47 -19.10 -29.28
CA ILE A 853 16.57 -18.12 -29.90
C ILE A 853 17.38 -17.34 -30.93
N VAL A 854 16.89 -17.28 -32.17
CA VAL A 854 17.54 -16.63 -33.31
C VAL A 854 16.59 -15.60 -33.92
N ASP A 855 17.06 -14.36 -34.09
CA ASP A 855 16.32 -13.33 -34.84
C ASP A 855 16.25 -13.74 -36.32
N MET A 856 15.05 -13.89 -36.87
CA MET A 856 14.88 -14.30 -38.27
C MET A 856 15.30 -13.23 -39.29
N ARG A 857 15.49 -11.97 -38.86
CA ARG A 857 15.93 -10.86 -39.73
C ARG A 857 17.44 -10.75 -39.83
N SER A 858 18.17 -10.88 -38.71
CA SER A 858 19.64 -10.79 -38.69
C SER A 858 20.37 -12.13 -38.65
N GLY A 859 19.67 -13.25 -38.42
CA GLY A 859 20.27 -14.57 -38.20
C GLY A 859 21.07 -14.69 -36.89
N LYS A 860 21.04 -13.66 -36.03
CA LYS A 860 21.83 -13.60 -34.80
C LYS A 860 21.16 -14.38 -33.67
N VAL A 861 21.95 -15.17 -32.94
CA VAL A 861 21.51 -15.79 -31.69
C VAL A 861 21.28 -14.68 -30.65
N ILE A 862 20.03 -14.53 -30.20
CA ILE A 862 19.61 -13.56 -29.18
C ILE A 862 19.87 -14.13 -27.77
N ALA A 863 19.52 -15.39 -27.56
CA ALA A 863 19.64 -16.08 -26.28
C ALA A 863 19.92 -17.58 -26.49
N GLN A 864 20.57 -18.20 -25.50
CA GLN A 864 20.80 -19.65 -25.46
C GLN A 864 20.57 -20.18 -24.04
N TYR A 865 19.70 -21.18 -23.92
CA TYR A 865 19.35 -21.84 -22.66
C TYR A 865 19.73 -23.32 -22.68
N TYR A 866 20.00 -23.89 -21.51
CA TYR A 866 20.32 -25.30 -21.35
C TYR A 866 19.36 -25.91 -20.32
N GLY A 867 18.92 -27.13 -20.58
CA GLY A 867 18.10 -27.92 -19.66
C GLY A 867 18.68 -29.30 -19.49
N LEU A 868 18.67 -29.80 -18.25
CA LEU A 868 18.83 -31.22 -17.96
C LEU A 868 17.46 -31.81 -17.63
N THR A 869 17.23 -33.06 -18.02
CA THR A 869 15.96 -33.74 -17.79
C THR A 869 16.12 -35.26 -17.70
N ASN A 870 15.23 -35.90 -16.94
CA ASN A 870 15.06 -37.35 -16.93
C ASN A 870 13.98 -37.85 -17.93
N LEU A 871 13.27 -36.96 -18.63
CA LEU A 871 12.29 -37.38 -19.64
C LEU A 871 12.99 -38.10 -20.81
N SER A 872 12.44 -39.23 -21.22
CA SER A 872 12.89 -39.96 -22.40
C SER A 872 12.46 -39.28 -23.72
N THR A 873 13.10 -39.64 -24.83
CA THR A 873 12.77 -39.07 -26.15
C THR A 873 11.34 -39.37 -26.60
N GLY A 874 10.72 -40.46 -26.12
CA GLY A 874 9.30 -40.80 -26.36
C GLY A 874 8.31 -40.09 -25.43
N GLN A 875 8.78 -39.50 -24.34
CA GLN A 875 7.99 -38.62 -23.47
C GLN A 875 7.99 -37.18 -24.01
N ALA A 876 9.18 -36.63 -24.28
CA ALA A 876 9.34 -35.33 -24.92
C ALA A 876 10.57 -35.27 -25.83
N ASP A 877 10.37 -34.76 -27.04
CA ASP A 877 11.43 -34.54 -28.02
C ASP A 877 12.25 -33.26 -27.69
N ALA A 878 13.35 -33.05 -28.43
CA ALA A 878 14.22 -31.90 -28.19
C ALA A 878 13.51 -30.56 -28.45
N ALA A 879 12.58 -30.48 -29.42
CA ALA A 879 11.86 -29.25 -29.71
C ALA A 879 10.86 -28.90 -28.60
N THR A 880 10.14 -29.89 -28.05
CA THR A 880 9.21 -29.67 -26.93
C THR A 880 9.95 -29.22 -25.66
N ILE A 881 11.04 -29.88 -25.30
CA ILE A 881 11.84 -29.47 -24.13
C ILE A 881 12.47 -28.07 -24.36
N ALA A 882 12.90 -27.75 -25.58
CA ALA A 882 13.37 -26.41 -25.92
C ALA A 882 12.29 -25.33 -25.78
N ARG A 883 11.04 -25.63 -26.18
CA ARG A 883 9.89 -24.72 -25.96
C ARG A 883 9.64 -24.51 -24.47
N TRP A 884 9.66 -25.57 -23.67
CA TRP A 884 9.49 -25.50 -22.21
C TRP A 884 10.61 -24.71 -21.52
N LEU A 885 11.86 -24.79 -21.97
CA LEU A 885 12.97 -23.97 -21.46
C LEU A 885 12.76 -22.47 -21.70
N VAL A 886 12.18 -22.09 -22.85
CA VAL A 886 11.85 -20.68 -23.15
C VAL A 886 10.64 -20.22 -22.34
N GLN A 887 9.59 -21.04 -22.30
CA GLN A 887 8.41 -20.80 -21.46
C GLN A 887 8.79 -20.62 -19.99
N GLN A 888 9.72 -21.44 -19.47
CA GLN A 888 10.24 -21.34 -18.11
C GLN A 888 10.88 -19.98 -17.83
N GLU A 889 11.69 -19.44 -18.77
CA GLU A 889 12.35 -18.15 -18.58
C GLU A 889 11.37 -16.97 -18.68
N GLN A 890 10.40 -17.04 -19.61
CA GLN A 890 9.30 -16.06 -19.71
C GLN A 890 8.42 -16.07 -18.45
N ALA A 891 8.05 -17.27 -17.97
CA ALA A 891 7.16 -17.46 -16.84
C ALA A 891 7.77 -17.09 -15.48
N LYS A 892 9.10 -16.89 -15.38
CA LYS A 892 9.72 -16.31 -14.17
C LYS A 892 9.22 -14.91 -13.83
N ALA A 893 8.62 -14.19 -14.79
CA ALA A 893 7.93 -12.94 -14.50
C ALA A 893 6.75 -13.13 -13.52
N ALA A 894 6.10 -14.30 -13.50
CA ALA A 894 4.97 -14.60 -12.61
C ALA A 894 5.32 -14.40 -11.12
N PHE A 895 6.49 -14.90 -10.69
CA PHE A 895 6.97 -14.75 -9.31
C PHE A 895 7.23 -13.29 -8.90
N ARG A 896 7.38 -12.37 -9.86
CA ARG A 896 7.53 -10.92 -9.60
C ARG A 896 6.21 -10.24 -9.25
N TYR A 897 5.07 -10.82 -9.66
CA TYR A 897 3.75 -10.33 -9.25
C TYR A 897 3.39 -10.76 -7.83
N LEU A 898 3.95 -11.86 -7.30
CA LEU A 898 3.58 -12.41 -5.99
C LEU A 898 3.74 -11.42 -4.82
N PRO A 899 4.86 -10.67 -4.67
CA PRO A 899 4.94 -9.64 -3.63
C PRO A 899 3.96 -8.48 -3.84
N HIS A 900 3.67 -8.12 -5.10
CA HIS A 900 2.73 -7.04 -5.43
C HIS A 900 1.27 -7.45 -5.21
N ALA A 901 0.93 -8.72 -5.47
CA ALA A 901 -0.35 -9.31 -5.13
C ALA A 901 -0.52 -9.43 -3.61
N TRP A 902 0.53 -9.84 -2.88
CA TRP A 902 0.51 -9.86 -1.42
C TRP A 902 0.22 -8.48 -0.83
N SER A 903 0.96 -7.45 -1.25
CA SER A 903 0.78 -6.06 -0.78
C SER A 903 -0.54 -5.41 -1.21
N ALA A 904 -1.28 -6.01 -2.14
CA ALA A 904 -2.60 -5.55 -2.59
C ALA A 904 -3.77 -6.24 -1.87
N LEU A 905 -3.48 -7.26 -1.05
CA LEU A 905 -4.47 -7.95 -0.20
C LEU A 905 -4.48 -7.34 1.22
N PRO A 906 -5.59 -7.48 1.98
CA PRO A 906 -5.62 -7.09 3.38
C PRO A 906 -4.51 -7.76 4.22
N ALA A 907 -4.03 -7.07 5.25
CA ALA A 907 -3.04 -7.61 6.17
C ALA A 907 -3.63 -8.74 7.03
N VAL A 908 -2.82 -9.75 7.35
CA VAL A 908 -3.21 -10.91 8.16
C VAL A 908 -2.12 -11.24 9.17
N HIS A 909 -2.51 -11.68 10.36
CA HIS A 909 -1.60 -11.86 11.51
C HIS A 909 -1.61 -13.28 12.11
N THR A 910 -2.51 -14.17 11.69
CA THR A 910 -2.52 -15.59 12.09
C THR A 910 -1.77 -16.47 11.10
N ALA A 911 -1.21 -17.60 11.54
CA ALA A 911 -0.42 -18.49 10.68
C ALA A 911 -1.24 -19.04 9.49
N ASP A 912 -2.39 -19.62 9.76
CA ASP A 912 -3.33 -20.17 8.76
C ASP A 912 -3.85 -19.05 7.84
N GLY A 913 -3.99 -17.85 8.39
CA GLY A 913 -4.31 -16.64 7.63
C GLY A 913 -3.21 -16.22 6.65
N LEU A 914 -1.93 -16.34 7.03
CA LEU A 914 -0.77 -16.13 6.15
C LEU A 914 -0.69 -17.24 5.07
N ALA A 915 -1.08 -18.47 5.38
CA ALA A 915 -1.14 -19.57 4.43
C ALA A 915 -2.22 -19.36 3.36
N ALA A 916 -3.43 -18.99 3.77
CA ALA A 916 -4.51 -18.59 2.85
C ALA A 916 -4.14 -17.34 2.02
N GLN A 917 -3.47 -16.35 2.63
CA GLN A 917 -2.96 -15.18 1.91
C GLN A 917 -1.88 -15.56 0.88
N ALA A 918 -1.02 -16.55 1.18
CA ALA A 918 -0.04 -17.05 0.22
C ALA A 918 -0.71 -17.70 -1.00
N LEU A 919 -1.68 -18.59 -0.81
CA LEU A 919 -2.46 -19.20 -1.91
C LEU A 919 -3.10 -18.13 -2.80
N LEU A 920 -3.79 -17.16 -2.20
CA LEU A 920 -4.47 -16.10 -2.94
C LEU A 920 -3.48 -15.17 -3.67
N ALA A 921 -2.39 -14.75 -3.02
CA ALA A 921 -1.34 -13.95 -3.67
C ALA A 921 -0.66 -14.71 -4.82
N GLY A 922 -0.48 -16.02 -4.68
CA GLY A 922 -0.01 -16.90 -5.75
C GLY A 922 -0.99 -16.93 -6.93
N GLN A 923 -2.29 -17.15 -6.70
CA GLN A 923 -3.28 -17.24 -7.77
C GLN A 923 -3.47 -15.90 -8.49
N VAL A 924 -3.51 -14.80 -7.75
CA VAL A 924 -3.52 -13.44 -8.32
C VAL A 924 -2.25 -13.17 -9.13
N ALA A 925 -1.09 -13.65 -8.71
CA ALA A 925 0.15 -13.55 -9.48
C ALA A 925 0.13 -14.37 -10.79
N ALA A 926 -0.48 -15.56 -10.78
CA ALA A 926 -0.69 -16.37 -11.98
C ALA A 926 -1.64 -15.68 -12.97
N ALA A 927 -2.78 -15.15 -12.48
CA ALA A 927 -3.71 -14.35 -13.28
C ALA A 927 -3.05 -13.07 -13.84
N CYS A 928 -2.27 -12.36 -13.04
CA CYS A 928 -1.51 -11.18 -13.49
C CYS A 928 -0.47 -11.54 -14.57
N TRP A 929 0.19 -12.69 -14.46
CA TRP A 929 1.09 -13.15 -15.51
C TRP A 929 0.35 -13.45 -16.82
N GLN A 930 -0.76 -14.18 -16.73
CA GLN A 930 -1.62 -14.53 -17.85
C GLN A 930 -2.16 -13.27 -18.57
N LEU A 931 -2.70 -12.32 -17.80
CA LEU A 931 -3.12 -10.99 -18.29
C LEU A 931 -1.98 -10.18 -18.91
N ALA A 932 -0.73 -10.37 -18.48
CA ALA A 932 0.43 -9.65 -19.03
C ALA A 932 1.04 -10.29 -20.29
N HIS A 933 0.89 -11.60 -20.51
CA HIS A 933 1.59 -12.33 -21.58
C HIS A 933 0.67 -12.86 -22.69
N THR A 934 -0.59 -13.20 -22.40
CA THR A 934 -1.52 -13.73 -23.41
C THR A 934 -1.99 -12.62 -24.36
N GLU A 935 -1.87 -12.79 -25.67
CA GLU A 935 -2.20 -11.73 -26.64
C GLU A 935 -3.68 -11.32 -26.57
N SER A 936 -4.60 -12.27 -26.50
CA SER A 936 -6.04 -12.00 -26.37
C SER A 936 -6.44 -11.25 -25.08
N ALA A 937 -5.60 -11.23 -24.04
CA ALA A 937 -5.83 -10.41 -22.86
C ALA A 937 -5.69 -8.89 -23.13
N GLN A 938 -5.26 -8.46 -24.32
CA GLN A 938 -5.08 -7.05 -24.68
C GLN A 938 -6.35 -6.21 -24.44
N MET A 939 -7.52 -6.78 -24.74
CA MET A 939 -8.83 -6.13 -24.51
C MET A 939 -9.09 -5.81 -23.04
N VAL A 940 -8.56 -6.61 -22.11
CA VAL A 940 -8.74 -6.44 -20.66
C VAL A 940 -7.77 -5.40 -20.08
N ARG A 941 -6.59 -5.24 -20.69
CA ARG A 941 -5.54 -4.31 -20.23
C ARG A 941 -5.97 -2.84 -20.27
N GLY A 942 -6.87 -2.47 -21.20
CA GLY A 942 -7.41 -1.12 -21.32
C GLY A 942 -8.27 -0.73 -20.11
N PRO A 943 -9.41 -1.42 -19.87
CA PRO A 943 -10.25 -1.21 -18.69
C PRO A 943 -9.49 -1.30 -17.36
N LEU A 944 -8.58 -2.27 -17.21
CA LEU A 944 -7.74 -2.40 -16.01
C LEU A 944 -6.84 -1.18 -15.76
N ALA A 945 -6.38 -0.47 -16.80
CA ALA A 945 -5.58 0.75 -16.64
C ALA A 945 -6.42 1.90 -16.07
N GLY A 946 -7.63 2.12 -16.61
CA GLY A 946 -8.54 3.17 -16.17
C GLY A 946 -8.88 3.12 -14.68
N LEU A 947 -9.04 1.91 -14.13
CA LEU A 947 -9.32 1.66 -12.70
C LEU A 947 -8.18 2.07 -11.74
N VAL A 948 -6.98 2.31 -12.24
CA VAL A 948 -5.83 2.73 -11.43
C VAL A 948 -5.47 4.19 -11.71
N SER A 949 -5.40 4.58 -12.99
CA SER A 949 -5.14 5.95 -13.41
C SER A 949 -5.82 6.25 -14.76
N PRO A 950 -6.81 7.17 -14.82
CA PRO A 950 -7.56 7.47 -16.05
C PRO A 950 -6.71 8.17 -17.14
N ASP A 951 -5.47 8.56 -16.83
CA ASP A 951 -4.53 9.18 -17.76
C ASP A 951 -3.47 8.21 -18.31
N GLU A 952 -3.24 7.05 -17.67
CA GLU A 952 -2.19 6.11 -18.09
C GLU A 952 -2.63 5.15 -19.21
N ARG A 953 -2.04 5.29 -20.40
CA ARG A 953 -2.28 4.39 -21.55
C ARG A 953 -1.70 2.97 -21.37
N LYS A 954 -0.91 2.70 -20.33
CA LYS A 954 -0.26 1.41 -20.07
C LYS A 954 -0.10 1.20 -18.56
N LEU A 955 -0.90 0.29 -18.01
CA LEU A 955 -0.84 -0.11 -16.60
C LEU A 955 0.54 -0.70 -16.24
N PRO A 956 1.29 -0.10 -15.28
CA PRO A 956 2.55 -0.65 -14.81
C PRO A 956 2.34 -2.03 -14.16
N GLY A 957 3.21 -3.01 -14.46
CA GLY A 957 3.07 -4.38 -13.94
C GLY A 957 3.01 -4.50 -12.40
N LYS A 958 3.59 -3.53 -11.67
CA LYS A 958 3.48 -3.45 -10.20
C LYS A 958 2.06 -3.15 -9.70
N LEU A 959 1.24 -2.49 -10.53
CA LEU A 959 -0.13 -2.08 -10.22
C LEU A 959 -1.18 -3.04 -10.82
N LEU A 960 -0.77 -4.00 -11.66
CA LEU A 960 -1.67 -5.00 -12.25
C LEU A 960 -2.45 -5.83 -11.20
N PRO A 961 -1.86 -6.27 -10.07
CA PRO A 961 -2.64 -6.94 -9.02
C PRO A 961 -3.68 -6.02 -8.38
N VAL A 962 -3.36 -4.73 -8.19
CA VAL A 962 -4.30 -3.74 -7.62
C VAL A 962 -5.47 -3.50 -8.58
N ALA A 963 -5.19 -3.35 -9.88
CA ALA A 963 -6.23 -3.22 -10.90
C ALA A 963 -7.16 -4.44 -10.95
N LEU A 964 -6.58 -5.65 -10.90
CA LEU A 964 -7.33 -6.90 -10.98
C LEU A 964 -8.23 -7.12 -9.74
N LEU A 965 -7.71 -6.83 -8.54
CA LEU A 965 -8.50 -6.93 -7.30
C LEU A 965 -9.61 -5.88 -7.24
N LYS A 966 -9.38 -4.66 -7.75
CA LYS A 966 -10.45 -3.67 -7.97
C LYS A 966 -11.52 -4.18 -8.93
N MET A 967 -11.11 -4.75 -10.06
CA MET A 967 -12.04 -5.34 -11.04
C MET A 967 -12.91 -6.42 -10.40
N PHE A 968 -12.32 -7.32 -9.59
CA PHE A 968 -13.10 -8.33 -8.88
C PHE A 968 -14.10 -7.71 -7.89
N ALA A 969 -13.66 -6.76 -7.06
CA ALA A 969 -14.54 -6.07 -6.11
C ALA A 969 -15.72 -5.37 -6.80
N MET A 970 -15.47 -4.63 -7.89
CA MET A 970 -16.53 -4.00 -8.68
C MET A 970 -17.51 -5.01 -9.28
N LEU A 971 -17.04 -6.19 -9.71
CA LEU A 971 -17.92 -7.20 -10.29
C LEU A 971 -18.80 -7.90 -9.24
N GLU A 972 -18.39 -7.96 -7.97
CA GLU A 972 -19.28 -8.37 -6.86
C GLU A 972 -20.29 -7.29 -6.45
N MET A 973 -20.11 -6.04 -6.89
CA MET A 973 -21.11 -4.98 -6.71
C MET A 973 -22.18 -5.01 -7.82
N VAL A 974 -22.12 -5.97 -8.74
CA VAL A 974 -22.96 -6.04 -9.94
C VAL A 974 -23.57 -7.43 -10.19
N ASP A 975 -22.82 -8.51 -9.96
CA ASP A 975 -23.36 -9.88 -9.84
C ASP A 975 -24.33 -10.00 -8.63
#